data_AF-A0A6L8KLA9-F1
#
_entry.id   AF-A0A6L8KLA9-F1
#
_cell.length_a   1.000
_cell.length_b   1.000
_cell.length_c   1.000
_cell.angle_alpha   90.00
_cell.angle_beta   90.00
_cell.angle_gamma   90.00
#
_symmetry.space_group_name_H-M   'P 1'
#
loop_
_entity.id
_entity.type
_entity.pdbx_description
1 polymer ?
#
loop_
_entity_poly.entity_id
_entity_poly.type
_entity_poly.pdbx_seq_one_letter_code
_entity_poly.pdbx_strand_id
1 'polypeptide(L)'
;MQKPSSAIQFLLLAALPFGVATAADFTISGSSSTAQSLANNQTGSITASGALSVSGSTVAVTVTGNNATVSNLGSIKQTGTGRGIRDNTGVTNLVVNNGSATNSTALMQAADADVIQMAKAGATVTLNNYGAMISLNASVGGAQAVDFNAVTGANVVNNYAGGVLKANDADSVRPGLNGVVNNAGTIQSKIVNGKVDDGTDGVDAQTNTGVQIFNLATGLIEGARHGITGGQVDASSSFTMKVNNSAGGVIRGLNGSGLNLDGFNGKQIVTVVNNGTITGQGVTGDGDGVDVDGVVNISNTGIIRSINAYSAPTAGLAYSEGISVGGGTIVNSGTIEGLVSAGNTNAVGRGITLAGNDITSGALKGQREGLYANANVTNQSGGVTRGQSDSAIVVSGVASGNTVTINNNAGASIIGGGASSPAIKGNADNTVIVTAGVINGASSGKAIELGSGVNSVTITGGTINGSINGGGSQSTLVVNGHFAYDGAISNFKKVDVQGGDVTFSGVSSYTGATQLSGGTLTLDGAQRLSADSALILNGGTLRLTSAGADGQAFASLSLSSNSSVLLGGSSLTFGALGTVVNGATLSFTEAASGAYAFRVLGNYSGNADFLQLVGATHINGQNATYSFDGTYTRVAAVPEPATYAMLFAGLALVGVMARRRNKV
;
A
#
# COMPACT_ATOMS: atom_id res chain seq x y z
N MET A 1 -98.02 27.55 51.12
CA MET A 1 -96.67 27.34 51.69
C MET A 1 -95.91 26.39 50.76
N GLN A 2 -95.04 26.91 49.90
CA GLN A 2 -93.58 27.05 50.08
C GLN A 2 -92.78 25.78 49.69
N LYS A 3 -92.26 25.78 48.43
CA LYS A 3 -90.92 25.40 47.87
C LYS A 3 -90.01 24.36 48.60
N PRO A 4 -88.95 23.80 47.95
CA PRO A 4 -88.71 23.48 46.51
C PRO A 4 -87.81 22.22 46.23
N SER A 5 -87.70 21.88 44.93
CA SER A 5 -86.51 21.45 44.15
C SER A 5 -85.60 20.27 44.57
N SER A 6 -85.45 19.31 43.65
CA SER A 6 -84.15 18.71 43.32
C SER A 6 -84.03 18.57 41.80
N ALA A 7 -83.02 19.23 41.24
CA ALA A 7 -82.63 19.18 39.84
C ALA A 7 -81.60 18.05 39.66
N ILE A 8 -81.84 17.14 38.71
CA ILE A 8 -80.81 16.26 38.20
C ILE A 8 -80.29 16.87 36.90
N GLN A 9 -79.08 17.40 37.01
CA GLN A 9 -78.31 18.07 35.98
C GLN A 9 -77.58 16.99 35.16
N PHE A 10 -78.00 16.79 33.91
CA PHE A 10 -77.26 15.99 32.94
C PHE A 10 -75.99 16.78 32.55
N LEU A 11 -74.84 16.32 33.01
CA LEU A 11 -73.54 16.85 32.60
C LEU A 11 -73.23 16.30 31.20
N LEU A 12 -73.51 17.09 30.17
CA LEU A 12 -73.09 16.82 28.80
C LEU A 12 -71.58 17.07 28.71
N LEU A 13 -70.80 16.01 28.92
CA LEU A 13 -69.36 16.01 28.71
C LEU A 13 -69.11 16.03 27.19
N ALA A 14 -68.81 17.20 26.65
CA ALA A 14 -68.36 17.36 25.26
C ALA A 14 -67.01 16.65 25.10
N ALA A 15 -67.03 15.44 24.53
CA ALA A 15 -65.84 14.79 24.02
C ALA A 15 -65.33 15.59 22.81
N LEU A 16 -64.31 16.41 23.03
CA LEU A 16 -63.52 16.99 21.95
C LEU A 16 -62.88 15.84 21.15
N PRO A 17 -63.07 15.76 19.82
CA PRO A 17 -62.34 14.79 19.02
C PRO A 17 -60.87 15.18 19.04
N PHE A 18 -60.03 14.31 19.61
CA PHE A 18 -58.61 14.30 19.30
C PHE A 18 -58.50 14.10 17.79
N GLY A 19 -58.07 15.14 17.07
CA GLY A 19 -57.80 15.08 15.66
C GLY A 19 -56.69 14.05 15.42
N VAL A 20 -57.09 12.82 15.08
CA VAL A 20 -56.21 11.86 14.41
C VAL A 20 -55.77 12.53 13.12
N ALA A 21 -54.48 12.86 13.02
CA ALA A 21 -53.87 13.34 11.79
C ALA A 21 -54.10 12.29 10.70
N THR A 22 -55.09 12.53 9.84
CA THR A 22 -55.36 11.70 8.68
C THR A 22 -54.31 12.00 7.62
N ALA A 23 -53.65 10.98 7.09
CA ALA A 23 -52.65 11.12 6.03
C ALA A 23 -53.23 11.78 4.76
N ALA A 24 -52.73 12.95 4.42
CA ALA A 24 -53.06 13.74 3.23
C ALA A 24 -51.82 14.53 2.78
N ASP A 25 -51.82 15.07 1.56
CA ASP A 25 -50.85 16.11 1.19
C ASP A 25 -50.91 17.25 2.21
N PHE A 26 -49.75 17.82 2.55
CA PHE A 26 -49.70 18.97 3.44
C PHE A 26 -48.75 20.04 2.92
N THR A 27 -49.04 21.30 3.24
CA THR A 27 -48.15 22.43 3.00
C THR A 27 -48.06 23.30 4.24
N ILE A 28 -46.85 23.56 4.73
CA ILE A 28 -46.58 24.42 5.88
C ILE A 28 -45.88 25.69 5.39
N SER A 29 -46.57 26.83 5.47
CA SER A 29 -46.07 28.14 5.02
C SER A 29 -45.63 29.07 6.15
N GLY A 30 -46.00 28.76 7.40
CA GLY A 30 -45.56 29.44 8.63
C GLY A 30 -45.16 28.43 9.70
N SER A 31 -45.32 28.77 10.97
CA SER A 31 -45.00 27.87 12.09
C SER A 31 -46.09 26.82 12.32
N SER A 32 -45.69 25.58 12.55
CA SER A 32 -46.55 24.46 12.94
C SER A 32 -45.82 23.59 13.96
N SER A 33 -46.55 23.06 14.94
CA SER A 33 -46.04 22.08 15.91
C SER A 33 -46.76 20.73 15.83
N THR A 34 -47.65 20.57 14.84
CA THR A 34 -48.43 19.36 14.65
C THR A 34 -47.65 18.37 13.80
N ALA A 35 -47.43 17.17 14.31
CA ALA A 35 -46.82 16.07 13.55
C ALA A 35 -47.64 15.74 12.30
N GLN A 36 -46.94 15.35 11.22
CA GLN A 36 -47.52 15.08 9.91
C GLN A 36 -47.39 13.59 9.54
N SER A 37 -48.25 13.12 8.62
CA SER A 37 -48.12 11.79 8.04
C SER A 37 -48.42 11.78 6.55
N LEU A 38 -47.71 10.92 5.80
CA LEU A 38 -47.87 10.72 4.35
C LEU A 38 -48.20 9.26 4.03
N ALA A 39 -49.26 9.06 3.25
CA ALA A 39 -49.68 7.80 2.66
C ALA A 39 -49.31 7.74 1.16
N ASN A 40 -49.90 6.79 0.41
CA ASN A 40 -49.49 6.48 -0.95
C ASN A 40 -49.61 7.69 -1.89
N ASN A 41 -48.54 7.99 -2.64
CA ASN A 41 -48.44 9.06 -3.63
C ASN A 41 -48.64 10.47 -3.09
N GLN A 42 -48.50 10.67 -1.78
CA GLN A 42 -48.70 11.97 -1.15
C GLN A 42 -47.41 12.80 -1.07
N THR A 43 -47.57 14.11 -1.03
CA THR A 43 -46.49 15.10 -0.91
C THR A 43 -46.66 15.97 0.33
N GLY A 44 -45.62 16.00 1.17
CA GLY A 44 -45.49 16.95 2.26
C GLY A 44 -44.53 18.08 1.90
N SER A 45 -44.98 19.33 1.98
CA SER A 45 -44.18 20.50 1.62
C SER A 45 -43.99 21.49 2.78
N ILE A 46 -42.76 21.91 3.03
CA ILE A 46 -42.43 23.05 3.89
C ILE A 46 -41.89 24.16 2.99
N THR A 47 -42.55 25.33 2.97
CA THR A 47 -42.07 26.47 2.17
C THR A 47 -40.82 27.10 2.81
N ALA A 48 -40.15 28.03 2.12
CA ALA A 48 -38.97 28.71 2.66
C ALA A 48 -39.22 29.47 3.98
N SER A 49 -40.44 29.99 4.20
CA SER A 49 -40.85 30.61 5.47
C SER A 49 -41.50 29.64 6.45
N GLY A 50 -41.69 28.38 6.05
CA GLY A 50 -42.35 27.35 6.85
C GLY A 50 -41.43 26.76 7.91
N ALA A 51 -42.02 26.41 9.05
CA ALA A 51 -41.32 25.73 10.14
C ALA A 51 -42.23 24.68 10.78
N LEU A 52 -41.86 23.41 10.70
CA LEU A 52 -42.45 22.31 11.47
C LEU A 52 -41.56 22.02 12.67
N SER A 53 -42.04 22.25 13.90
CA SER A 53 -41.30 22.03 15.14
C SER A 53 -42.08 21.14 16.10
N VAL A 54 -41.72 19.86 16.16
CA VAL A 54 -42.41 18.83 16.96
C VAL A 54 -41.54 18.44 18.16
N SER A 55 -42.14 18.27 19.33
CA SER A 55 -41.43 17.89 20.57
C SER A 55 -41.89 16.52 21.10
N GLY A 56 -41.38 16.12 22.26
CA GLY A 56 -41.69 14.82 22.86
C GLY A 56 -41.13 13.66 22.04
N SER A 57 -41.79 12.50 22.12
CA SER A 57 -41.38 11.27 21.42
C SER A 57 -42.00 11.11 20.03
N THR A 58 -42.85 12.06 19.60
CA THR A 58 -43.56 11.98 18.32
C THR A 58 -42.61 12.28 17.16
N VAL A 59 -42.72 11.49 16.09
CA VAL A 59 -42.00 11.72 14.83
C VAL A 59 -42.59 12.94 14.13
N ALA A 60 -41.75 13.84 13.59
CA ALA A 60 -42.26 15.05 12.94
C ALA A 60 -43.00 14.74 11.63
N VAL A 61 -42.47 13.85 10.79
CA VAL A 61 -43.14 13.33 9.58
C VAL A 61 -43.07 11.81 9.53
N THR A 62 -44.23 11.15 9.65
CA THR A 62 -44.35 9.69 9.55
C THR A 62 -44.78 9.27 8.14
N VAL A 63 -43.95 8.49 7.45
CA VAL A 63 -44.26 8.00 6.10
C VAL A 63 -44.74 6.55 6.19
N THR A 64 -45.96 6.28 5.70
CA THR A 64 -46.61 4.96 5.74
C THR A 64 -46.98 4.42 4.36
N GLY A 65 -46.94 5.26 3.32
CA GLY A 65 -47.28 4.88 1.96
C GLY A 65 -46.15 5.02 0.95
N ASN A 66 -46.26 4.23 -0.12
CA ASN A 66 -45.33 4.21 -1.24
C ASN A 66 -45.40 5.48 -2.08
N ASN A 67 -44.32 5.79 -2.81
CA ASN A 67 -44.19 6.95 -3.70
C ASN A 67 -44.45 8.30 -3.00
N ALA A 68 -44.24 8.36 -1.69
CA ALA A 68 -44.38 9.60 -0.94
C ALA A 68 -43.20 10.54 -1.22
N THR A 69 -43.45 11.85 -1.18
CA THR A 69 -42.41 12.88 -1.31
C THR A 69 -42.44 13.84 -0.13
N VAL A 70 -41.28 14.11 0.47
CA VAL A 70 -41.09 15.20 1.44
C VAL A 70 -40.22 16.27 0.80
N SER A 71 -40.72 17.50 0.71
CA SER A 71 -40.00 18.65 0.19
C SER A 71 -39.87 19.74 1.27
N ASN A 72 -38.67 19.95 1.78
CA ASN A 72 -38.40 20.96 2.79
C ASN A 72 -37.57 22.10 2.21
N LEU A 73 -38.15 23.29 2.08
CA LEU A 73 -37.43 24.53 1.77
C LEU A 73 -37.20 25.41 3.02
N GLY A 74 -37.88 25.10 4.12
CA GLY A 74 -37.80 25.83 5.38
C GLY A 74 -37.13 25.00 6.47
N SER A 75 -37.82 24.79 7.60
CA SER A 75 -37.30 23.95 8.68
C SER A 75 -38.22 22.82 9.13
N ILE A 76 -37.64 21.64 9.38
CA ILE A 76 -38.24 20.54 10.14
C ILE A 76 -37.36 20.30 11.37
N LYS A 77 -37.92 20.47 12.56
CA LYS A 77 -37.21 20.30 13.83
C LYS A 77 -37.97 19.31 14.70
N GLN A 78 -37.29 18.26 15.13
CA GLN A 78 -37.72 17.42 16.23
C GLN A 78 -36.90 17.82 17.47
N THR A 79 -37.55 18.41 18.48
CA THR A 79 -36.87 19.02 19.63
C THR A 79 -36.91 18.18 20.90
N GLY A 80 -37.38 16.93 20.81
CA GLY A 80 -37.40 15.94 21.89
C GLY A 80 -36.66 14.67 21.49
N THR A 81 -37.28 13.51 21.73
CA THR A 81 -36.70 12.17 21.50
C THR A 81 -37.28 11.45 20.28
N GLY A 82 -38.20 12.10 19.56
CA GLY A 82 -38.73 11.60 18.30
C GLY A 82 -37.80 11.87 17.13
N ARG A 83 -38.06 11.22 15.99
CA ARG A 83 -37.28 11.41 14.74
C ARG A 83 -37.83 12.54 13.89
N GLY A 84 -37.00 13.09 13.01
CA GLY A 84 -37.46 14.07 12.01
C GLY A 84 -38.41 13.42 11.01
N ILE A 85 -37.89 12.48 10.22
CA ILE A 85 -38.65 11.67 9.26
C ILE A 85 -38.49 10.20 9.61
N ARG A 86 -39.58 9.43 9.57
CA ARG A 86 -39.51 7.99 9.79
C ARG A 86 -40.39 7.19 8.84
N ASP A 87 -39.80 6.17 8.22
CA ASP A 87 -40.51 4.99 7.74
C ASP A 87 -40.28 3.81 8.69
N ASN A 88 -41.36 3.18 9.13
CA ASN A 88 -41.31 1.93 9.89
C ASN A 88 -42.28 0.87 9.32
N THR A 89 -42.68 1.04 8.07
CA THR A 89 -43.63 0.19 7.33
C THR A 89 -42.99 -0.51 6.13
N GLY A 90 -41.87 -0.02 5.61
CA GLY A 90 -41.20 -0.59 4.44
C GLY A 90 -41.67 0.06 3.15
N VAL A 91 -41.75 1.39 3.13
CA VAL A 91 -42.24 2.11 1.95
C VAL A 91 -41.24 2.04 0.81
N THR A 92 -41.78 2.02 -0.40
CA THR A 92 -41.00 2.07 -1.63
C THR A 92 -41.14 3.43 -2.29
N ASN A 93 -40.06 3.87 -2.93
CA ASN A 93 -39.92 5.09 -3.71
C ASN A 93 -40.16 6.37 -2.90
N LEU A 94 -39.73 6.40 -1.64
CA LEU A 94 -39.71 7.64 -0.88
C LEU A 94 -38.67 8.59 -1.48
N VAL A 95 -39.07 9.83 -1.74
CA VAL A 95 -38.16 10.92 -2.10
C VAL A 95 -38.16 11.98 -1.00
N VAL A 96 -36.99 12.34 -0.50
CA VAL A 96 -36.83 13.41 0.48
C VAL A 96 -35.91 14.47 -0.09
N ASN A 97 -36.40 15.70 -0.19
CA ASN A 97 -35.63 16.85 -0.64
C ASN A 97 -35.48 17.83 0.54
N ASN A 98 -34.26 18.06 1.00
CA ASN A 98 -33.92 19.10 1.96
C ASN A 98 -33.18 20.24 1.26
N GLY A 99 -33.93 21.29 0.91
CA GLY A 99 -33.48 22.40 0.08
C GLY A 99 -33.65 22.14 -1.41
N SER A 100 -33.01 22.98 -2.21
CA SER A 100 -32.97 22.87 -3.67
C SER A 100 -31.68 23.51 -4.21
N ALA A 101 -31.45 23.39 -5.52
CA ALA A 101 -30.33 24.07 -6.20
C ALA A 101 -30.33 25.60 -5.98
N THR A 102 -31.48 26.19 -5.62
CA THR A 102 -31.61 27.63 -5.34
C THR A 102 -31.89 27.93 -3.85
N ASN A 103 -31.88 26.91 -2.98
CA ASN A 103 -32.10 27.08 -1.55
C ASN A 103 -31.26 26.08 -0.73
N SER A 104 -30.12 26.56 -0.24
CA SER A 104 -29.24 25.85 0.68
C SER A 104 -29.50 26.15 2.16
N THR A 105 -30.53 26.93 2.49
CA THR A 105 -30.85 27.33 3.88
C THR A 105 -31.81 26.39 4.60
N ALA A 106 -32.37 25.42 3.88
CA ALA A 106 -33.29 24.44 4.45
C ALA A 106 -32.62 23.63 5.57
N LEU A 107 -33.36 23.38 6.65
CA LEU A 107 -32.86 22.68 7.83
C LEU A 107 -33.76 21.51 8.21
N MET A 108 -33.18 20.33 8.38
CA MET A 108 -33.77 19.26 9.18
C MET A 108 -32.91 19.02 10.41
N GLN A 109 -33.50 18.99 11.60
CA GLN A 109 -32.77 18.81 12.84
C GLN A 109 -33.52 17.91 13.79
N ALA A 110 -32.79 17.04 14.50
CA ALA A 110 -33.33 16.22 15.58
C ALA A 110 -32.47 16.42 16.83
N ALA A 111 -33.12 16.61 17.98
CA ALA A 111 -32.44 16.87 19.24
C ALA A 111 -31.77 15.62 19.80
N ASP A 112 -32.45 14.46 19.71
CA ASP A 112 -32.00 13.25 20.41
C ASP A 112 -32.42 11.94 19.72
N ALA A 113 -32.60 11.98 18.40
CA ALA A 113 -32.88 10.81 17.57
C ALA A 113 -32.45 11.09 16.12
N ASP A 114 -32.62 10.12 15.23
CA ASP A 114 -32.24 10.27 13.83
C ASP A 114 -33.01 11.41 13.14
N VAL A 115 -32.33 12.18 12.29
CA VAL A 115 -33.01 13.18 11.46
C VAL A 115 -33.92 12.48 10.45
N ILE A 116 -33.43 11.40 9.81
CA ILE A 116 -34.23 10.48 9.02
C ILE A 116 -33.86 9.03 9.34
N GLN A 117 -34.86 8.17 9.52
CA GLN A 117 -34.67 6.73 9.63
C GLN A 117 -35.61 5.97 8.68
N MET A 118 -35.04 5.00 7.97
CA MET A 118 -35.76 3.98 7.21
C MET A 118 -35.56 2.62 7.89
N ALA A 119 -36.56 2.14 8.63
CA ALA A 119 -36.39 1.07 9.62
C ALA A 119 -36.75 -0.33 9.12
N LYS A 120 -36.94 -0.54 7.81
CA LYS A 120 -37.46 -1.80 7.26
C LYS A 120 -36.68 -2.28 6.03
N ALA A 121 -36.45 -3.59 6.01
CA ALA A 121 -35.96 -4.29 4.83
C ALA A 121 -36.93 -4.10 3.65
N GLY A 122 -36.39 -4.06 2.43
CA GLY A 122 -37.15 -3.85 1.20
C GLY A 122 -37.58 -2.40 0.94
N ALA A 123 -37.46 -1.49 1.93
CA ALA A 123 -37.74 -0.07 1.71
C ALA A 123 -36.85 0.51 0.61
N THR A 124 -37.31 1.55 -0.09
CA THR A 124 -36.47 2.29 -1.03
C THR A 124 -36.60 3.79 -0.83
N VAL A 125 -35.48 4.49 -0.92
CA VAL A 125 -35.38 5.91 -0.59
C VAL A 125 -34.36 6.62 -1.47
N THR A 126 -34.69 7.83 -1.91
CA THR A 126 -33.75 8.80 -2.45
C THR A 126 -33.77 10.06 -1.59
N LEU A 127 -32.65 10.37 -0.96
CA LEU A 127 -32.46 11.57 -0.17
C LEU A 127 -31.60 12.57 -0.95
N ASN A 128 -32.11 13.78 -1.16
CA ASN A 128 -31.43 14.90 -1.79
C ASN A 128 -31.26 16.02 -0.77
N ASN A 129 -30.02 16.31 -0.40
CA ASN A 129 -29.69 17.34 0.57
C ASN A 129 -28.89 18.48 -0.07
N TYR A 130 -29.50 19.66 -0.13
CA TYR A 130 -28.86 20.94 -0.48
C TYR A 130 -28.65 21.84 0.74
N GLY A 131 -29.43 21.61 1.81
CA GLY A 131 -29.35 22.34 3.07
C GLY A 131 -28.59 21.58 4.15
N ALA A 132 -29.05 21.69 5.40
CA ALA A 132 -28.44 21.02 6.55
C ALA A 132 -29.38 19.96 7.15
N MET A 133 -28.84 18.77 7.43
CA MET A 133 -29.45 17.73 8.26
C MET A 133 -28.54 17.49 9.47
N ILE A 134 -29.03 17.81 10.68
CA ILE A 134 -28.21 17.83 11.89
C ILE A 134 -28.86 17.00 13.00
N SER A 135 -28.20 15.91 13.41
CA SER A 135 -28.49 15.22 14.66
C SER A 135 -27.67 15.82 15.79
N LEU A 136 -28.34 16.31 16.84
CA LEU A 136 -27.70 16.88 18.02
C LEU A 136 -27.34 15.82 19.08
N ASN A 137 -28.04 14.68 19.07
CA ASN A 137 -27.79 13.49 19.89
C ASN A 137 -27.48 13.81 21.37
N ALA A 138 -28.36 14.58 22.01
CA ALA A 138 -28.13 15.11 23.35
C ALA A 138 -27.89 14.02 24.43
N SER A 139 -28.50 12.83 24.28
CA SER A 139 -28.35 11.69 25.17
C SER A 139 -27.17 10.78 24.83
N VAL A 140 -26.49 11.03 23.70
CA VAL A 140 -25.43 10.14 23.19
C VAL A 140 -25.97 8.74 22.83
N GLY A 141 -27.26 8.64 22.53
CA GLY A 141 -27.95 7.38 22.20
C GLY A 141 -27.65 6.80 20.81
N GLY A 142 -26.75 7.43 20.04
CA GLY A 142 -26.37 6.98 18.71
C GLY A 142 -27.35 7.43 17.63
N ALA A 143 -27.71 8.70 17.61
CA ALA A 143 -28.62 9.30 16.64
C ALA A 143 -27.91 9.82 15.38
N GLN A 144 -28.22 9.27 14.20
CA GLN A 144 -27.59 9.63 12.92
C GLN A 144 -28.24 10.87 12.26
N ALA A 145 -27.54 11.51 11.33
CA ALA A 145 -28.21 12.40 10.36
C ALA A 145 -29.04 11.56 9.36
N VAL A 146 -28.51 10.42 8.94
CA VAL A 146 -29.19 9.48 8.03
C VAL A 146 -29.00 8.05 8.53
N ASP A 147 -30.08 7.38 8.93
CA ASP A 147 -30.07 5.96 9.30
C ASP A 147 -30.89 5.12 8.32
N PHE A 148 -30.20 4.54 7.34
CA PHE A 148 -30.75 3.58 6.38
C PHE A 148 -30.22 2.16 6.63
N ASN A 149 -29.65 1.88 7.81
CA ASN A 149 -28.97 0.61 8.09
C ASN A 149 -29.86 -0.62 7.86
N ALA A 150 -31.17 -0.52 8.13
CA ALA A 150 -32.12 -1.62 7.96
C ALA A 150 -32.60 -1.82 6.52
N VAL A 151 -32.22 -0.95 5.58
CA VAL A 151 -32.74 -0.92 4.22
C VAL A 151 -32.02 -1.96 3.35
N THR A 152 -32.78 -2.81 2.67
CA THR A 152 -32.24 -3.78 1.70
C THR A 152 -32.64 -3.50 0.25
N GLY A 153 -33.57 -2.57 0.02
CA GLY A 153 -33.91 -2.06 -1.30
C GLY A 153 -33.00 -0.89 -1.72
N ALA A 154 -33.26 -0.32 -2.90
CA ALA A 154 -32.50 0.81 -3.43
C ALA A 154 -32.52 2.01 -2.45
N ASN A 155 -31.35 2.42 -1.97
CA ASN A 155 -31.20 3.55 -1.07
C ASN A 155 -30.05 4.45 -1.55
N VAL A 156 -30.36 5.73 -1.74
CA VAL A 156 -29.44 6.72 -2.31
C VAL A 156 -29.43 7.98 -1.45
N VAL A 157 -28.23 8.44 -1.09
CA VAL A 157 -27.99 9.70 -0.39
C VAL A 157 -27.20 10.62 -1.32
N ASN A 158 -27.79 11.74 -1.72
CA ASN A 158 -27.17 12.79 -2.50
C ASN A 158 -26.96 14.03 -1.62
N ASN A 159 -25.74 14.26 -1.16
CA ASN A 159 -25.35 15.48 -0.47
C ASN A 159 -24.70 16.44 -1.47
N TYR A 160 -25.43 17.44 -1.92
CA TYR A 160 -24.98 18.39 -2.93
C TYR A 160 -23.96 19.39 -2.38
N ALA A 161 -23.28 20.12 -3.25
CA ALA A 161 -22.32 21.15 -2.85
C ALA A 161 -22.95 22.17 -1.90
N GLY A 162 -22.28 22.43 -0.77
CA GLY A 162 -22.80 23.27 0.33
C GLY A 162 -23.77 22.56 1.28
N GLY A 163 -24.28 21.38 0.92
CA GLY A 163 -25.10 20.55 1.78
C GLY A 163 -24.30 19.99 2.96
N VAL A 164 -24.96 19.87 4.12
CA VAL A 164 -24.37 19.35 5.35
C VAL A 164 -25.20 18.18 5.87
N LEU A 165 -24.58 17.02 6.03
CA LEU A 165 -25.07 15.92 6.85
C LEU A 165 -24.16 15.85 8.08
N LYS A 166 -24.73 16.04 9.27
CA LYS A 166 -23.95 16.08 10.51
C LYS A 166 -24.61 15.31 11.64
N ALA A 167 -23.83 14.52 12.36
CA ALA A 167 -24.21 13.97 13.65
C ALA A 167 -23.20 14.35 14.74
N ASN A 168 -23.70 14.63 15.94
CA ASN A 168 -22.86 14.68 17.14
C ASN A 168 -22.83 13.29 17.79
N ASP A 169 -21.67 12.83 18.22
CA ASP A 169 -21.49 11.64 19.06
C ASP A 169 -22.14 10.37 18.46
N ALA A 170 -22.23 10.31 17.14
CA ALA A 170 -22.82 9.22 16.37
C ALA A 170 -22.26 9.25 14.95
N ASP A 171 -22.45 8.16 14.20
CA ASP A 171 -22.17 8.16 12.76
C ASP A 171 -23.05 9.19 12.05
N SER A 172 -22.52 9.89 11.06
CA SER A 172 -23.36 10.85 10.34
C SER A 172 -24.33 10.13 9.40
N VAL A 173 -23.84 9.14 8.64
CA VAL A 173 -24.61 8.42 7.62
C VAL A 173 -24.39 6.92 7.76
N ARG A 174 -25.49 6.15 7.87
CA ARG A 174 -25.49 4.69 7.78
C ARG A 174 -26.27 4.24 6.54
N PRO A 175 -25.61 3.92 5.41
CA PRO A 175 -26.29 3.40 4.24
C PRO A 175 -26.82 1.97 4.47
N GLY A 176 -27.81 1.57 3.68
CA GLY A 176 -28.33 0.21 3.65
C GLY A 176 -27.53 -0.71 2.73
N LEU A 177 -28.00 -1.95 2.56
CA LEU A 177 -27.43 -2.91 1.61
C LEU A 177 -27.39 -2.31 0.19
N ASN A 178 -26.24 -2.44 -0.49
CA ASN A 178 -25.98 -1.85 -1.81
C ASN A 178 -26.22 -0.32 -1.89
N GLY A 179 -26.21 0.37 -0.75
CA GLY A 179 -26.50 1.81 -0.68
C GLY A 179 -25.50 2.65 -1.45
N VAL A 180 -25.97 3.77 -2.00
CA VAL A 180 -25.13 4.72 -2.74
C VAL A 180 -25.09 6.06 -2.02
N VAL A 181 -23.89 6.55 -1.71
CA VAL A 181 -23.66 7.87 -1.12
C VAL A 181 -22.87 8.73 -2.10
N ASN A 182 -23.50 9.79 -2.60
CA ASN A 182 -22.88 10.80 -3.45
C ASN A 182 -22.67 12.08 -2.62
N ASN A 183 -21.42 12.47 -2.41
CA ASN A 183 -21.08 13.62 -1.57
C ASN A 183 -20.29 14.67 -2.34
N ALA A 184 -20.89 15.83 -2.59
CA ALA A 184 -20.22 17.07 -2.98
C ALA A 184 -20.22 18.11 -1.84
N GLY A 185 -20.94 17.85 -0.75
CA GLY A 185 -21.02 18.71 0.43
C GLY A 185 -20.13 18.21 1.58
N THR A 186 -20.59 18.41 2.81
CA THR A 186 -19.95 17.90 4.03
C THR A 186 -20.78 16.78 4.66
N ILE A 187 -20.14 15.63 4.91
CA ILE A 187 -20.62 14.59 5.82
C ILE A 187 -19.68 14.59 7.02
N GLN A 188 -20.23 14.80 8.22
CA GLN A 188 -19.39 15.03 9.40
C GLN A 188 -19.95 14.41 10.68
N SER A 189 -19.12 13.64 11.37
CA SER A 189 -19.34 13.31 12.78
C SER A 189 -18.46 14.16 13.69
N LYS A 190 -18.93 14.52 14.88
CA LYS A 190 -18.17 15.25 15.91
C LYS A 190 -18.43 14.70 17.29
N ILE A 191 -17.40 14.63 18.13
CA ILE A 191 -17.59 14.45 19.57
C ILE A 191 -17.91 15.82 20.19
N VAL A 192 -19.08 15.94 20.80
CA VAL A 192 -19.57 17.22 21.38
C VAL A 192 -20.06 16.99 22.82
N ASN A 193 -20.78 15.92 23.06
CA ASN A 193 -21.43 15.60 24.33
C ASN A 193 -20.61 14.61 25.18
N GLY A 194 -19.32 14.43 24.86
CA GLY A 194 -18.38 13.66 25.67
C GLY A 194 -18.45 12.15 25.49
N LYS A 195 -18.96 11.66 24.35
CA LYS A 195 -18.84 10.23 24.01
C LYS A 195 -17.37 9.84 23.89
N VAL A 196 -17.07 8.60 24.23
CA VAL A 196 -15.88 7.94 23.70
C VAL A 196 -16.03 7.86 22.17
N ASP A 197 -14.94 7.75 21.44
CA ASP A 197 -14.91 7.87 19.98
C ASP A 197 -15.59 6.70 19.22
N ASP A 198 -16.30 5.79 19.90
CA ASP A 198 -17.00 4.68 19.27
C ASP A 198 -18.21 5.13 18.42
N GLY A 199 -18.36 4.57 17.22
CA GLY A 199 -19.47 4.90 16.31
C GLY A 199 -19.66 6.41 16.12
N THR A 200 -18.55 7.12 15.83
CA THR A 200 -18.52 8.55 15.51
C THR A 200 -17.87 8.77 14.15
N ASP A 201 -18.29 7.97 13.17
CA ASP A 201 -17.69 7.92 11.86
C ASP A 201 -18.42 8.83 10.86
N GLY A 202 -17.74 9.27 9.81
CA GLY A 202 -18.38 10.07 8.76
C GLY A 202 -19.48 9.24 8.08
N VAL A 203 -19.10 8.08 7.56
CA VAL A 203 -20.01 7.07 7.01
C VAL A 203 -19.72 5.72 7.63
N ASP A 204 -20.75 5.02 8.10
CA ASP A 204 -20.63 3.68 8.65
C ASP A 204 -21.57 2.73 7.92
N ALA A 205 -21.00 1.85 7.09
CA ALA A 205 -21.76 0.82 6.37
C ALA A 205 -22.20 -0.33 7.28
N GLN A 206 -21.78 -0.36 8.54
CA GLN A 206 -22.06 -1.43 9.47
C GLN A 206 -21.63 -2.76 8.83
N THR A 207 -22.57 -3.70 8.70
CA THR A 207 -22.36 -4.97 8.02
C THR A 207 -23.01 -5.03 6.64
N ASN A 208 -23.54 -3.91 6.13
CA ASN A 208 -24.15 -3.83 4.81
C ASN A 208 -23.06 -3.90 3.72
N THR A 209 -23.10 -4.99 2.95
CA THR A 209 -22.22 -5.20 1.79
C THR A 209 -22.73 -4.47 0.53
N GLY A 210 -21.82 -4.24 -0.42
CA GLY A 210 -22.11 -3.63 -1.72
C GLY A 210 -22.25 -2.12 -1.69
N VAL A 211 -21.99 -1.47 -0.55
CA VAL A 211 -22.09 -0.01 -0.39
C VAL A 211 -21.08 0.68 -1.33
N GLN A 212 -21.55 1.75 -1.97
CA GLN A 212 -20.78 2.57 -2.90
C GLN A 212 -20.75 4.02 -2.44
N ILE A 213 -19.56 4.58 -2.26
CA ILE A 213 -19.36 5.94 -1.79
C ILE A 213 -18.58 6.72 -2.86
N PHE A 214 -19.15 7.83 -3.31
CA PHE A 214 -18.57 8.76 -4.26
C PHE A 214 -18.37 10.11 -3.57
N ASN A 215 -17.15 10.37 -3.12
CA ASN A 215 -16.75 11.67 -2.61
C ASN A 215 -16.25 12.52 -3.79
N LEU A 216 -17.06 13.49 -4.20
CA LEU A 216 -16.85 14.33 -5.36
C LEU A 216 -15.85 15.46 -5.06
N ALA A 217 -15.50 16.26 -6.07
CA ALA A 217 -14.37 17.19 -6.00
C ALA A 217 -14.43 18.24 -4.86
N THR A 218 -15.62 18.58 -4.38
CA THR A 218 -15.81 19.51 -3.24
C THR A 218 -16.22 18.79 -1.95
N GLY A 219 -16.32 17.47 -2.00
CA GLY A 219 -16.82 16.63 -0.93
C GLY A 219 -15.84 16.51 0.23
N LEU A 220 -16.34 16.71 1.44
CA LEU A 220 -15.69 16.37 2.69
C LEU A 220 -16.45 15.23 3.37
N ILE A 221 -15.76 14.14 3.70
CA ILE A 221 -16.20 13.13 4.65
C ILE A 221 -15.22 13.15 5.83
N GLU A 222 -15.72 13.48 7.02
CA GLU A 222 -14.90 13.60 8.23
C GLU A 222 -15.59 12.90 9.40
N GLY A 223 -14.97 11.86 9.94
CA GLY A 223 -15.41 11.28 11.21
C GLY A 223 -14.58 11.80 12.37
N ALA A 224 -15.19 11.87 13.55
CA ALA A 224 -14.45 12.12 14.77
C ALA A 224 -13.50 10.94 15.09
N ARG A 225 -13.88 9.72 14.69
CA ARG A 225 -13.01 8.54 14.66
C ARG A 225 -12.53 8.23 13.25
N HIS A 226 -13.27 7.44 12.45
CA HIS A 226 -12.91 7.11 11.07
C HIS A 226 -13.68 7.94 10.05
N GLY A 227 -13.06 8.23 8.91
CA GLY A 227 -13.78 8.86 7.79
C GLY A 227 -14.92 7.95 7.31
N ILE A 228 -14.59 6.71 6.98
CA ILE A 228 -15.52 5.68 6.54
C ILE A 228 -15.21 4.36 7.26
N THR A 229 -16.23 3.67 7.75
CA THR A 229 -16.11 2.35 8.37
C THR A 229 -17.16 1.34 7.87
N GLY A 230 -16.92 0.06 8.15
CA GLY A 230 -17.83 -1.05 7.89
C GLY A 230 -17.09 -2.38 8.02
N GLY A 231 -17.77 -3.52 7.96
CA GLY A 231 -17.07 -4.79 8.09
C GLY A 231 -17.88 -6.04 7.81
N GLN A 232 -17.15 -7.16 7.66
CA GLN A 232 -17.74 -8.48 7.62
C GLN A 232 -18.46 -8.78 8.94
N VAL A 233 -19.59 -9.49 8.86
CA VAL A 233 -20.27 -9.99 10.07
C VAL A 233 -19.42 -11.06 10.74
N ASP A 234 -18.88 -11.97 9.92
CA ASP A 234 -18.07 -13.10 10.34
C ASP A 234 -17.24 -13.64 9.15
N ALA A 235 -16.35 -14.58 9.44
CA ALA A 235 -15.49 -15.23 8.43
C ALA A 235 -16.25 -16.03 7.35
N SER A 236 -17.52 -16.37 7.56
CA SER A 236 -18.35 -17.08 6.59
C SER A 236 -18.94 -16.14 5.54
N SER A 237 -19.25 -14.90 5.93
CA SER A 237 -19.89 -13.87 5.12
C SER A 237 -18.96 -13.21 4.10
N SER A 238 -19.51 -12.77 2.97
CA SER A 238 -18.79 -11.92 2.01
C SER A 238 -19.10 -10.45 2.25
N PHE A 239 -18.10 -9.58 2.17
CA PHE A 239 -18.26 -8.15 2.28
C PHE A 239 -17.55 -7.44 1.14
N THR A 240 -18.24 -6.50 0.52
CA THR A 240 -17.68 -5.66 -0.54
C THR A 240 -18.04 -4.21 -0.30
N MET A 241 -17.12 -3.32 -0.63
CA MET A 241 -17.37 -1.88 -0.61
C MET A 241 -16.58 -1.22 -1.74
N LYS A 242 -17.13 -0.15 -2.30
CA LYS A 242 -16.43 0.71 -3.26
C LYS A 242 -16.38 2.15 -2.75
N VAL A 243 -15.18 2.72 -2.73
CA VAL A 243 -14.95 4.14 -2.43
C VAL A 243 -14.27 4.80 -3.62
N ASN A 244 -14.85 5.89 -4.12
CA ASN A 244 -14.25 6.76 -5.12
C ASN A 244 -14.09 8.15 -4.52
N ASN A 245 -12.84 8.59 -4.37
CA ASN A 245 -12.50 9.93 -3.92
C ASN A 245 -11.95 10.71 -5.11
N SER A 246 -12.73 11.67 -5.61
CA SER A 246 -12.38 12.51 -6.76
C SER A 246 -11.25 13.47 -6.41
N ALA A 247 -10.56 13.99 -7.42
CA ALA A 247 -9.59 15.07 -7.22
C ALA A 247 -10.26 16.27 -6.53
N GLY A 248 -9.65 16.77 -5.45
CA GLY A 248 -10.23 17.79 -4.57
C GLY A 248 -11.06 17.25 -3.41
N GLY A 249 -11.58 16.03 -3.51
CA GLY A 249 -12.32 15.37 -2.43
C GLY A 249 -11.42 15.01 -1.25
N VAL A 250 -11.95 15.15 -0.03
CA VAL A 250 -11.25 14.81 1.21
C VAL A 250 -12.05 13.79 2.03
N ILE A 251 -11.40 12.70 2.41
CA ILE A 251 -11.88 11.72 3.39
C ILE A 251 -10.90 11.70 4.54
N ARG A 252 -11.36 11.87 5.79
CA ARG A 252 -10.46 11.81 6.93
C ARG A 252 -11.08 11.24 8.21
N GLY A 253 -10.29 10.46 8.94
CA GLY A 253 -10.51 10.17 10.35
C GLY A 253 -9.68 11.13 11.22
N LEU A 254 -10.29 11.68 12.27
CA LEU A 254 -9.60 12.61 13.19
C LEU A 254 -9.00 11.91 14.41
N ASN A 255 -9.50 10.72 14.75
CA ASN A 255 -8.98 9.85 15.80
C ASN A 255 -9.06 8.38 15.38
N GLY A 256 -8.67 8.11 14.14
CA GLY A 256 -8.79 6.82 13.50
C GLY A 256 -8.35 6.91 12.04
N SER A 257 -8.49 5.79 11.34
CA SER A 257 -8.18 5.67 9.92
C SER A 257 -9.07 6.53 9.01
N GLY A 258 -8.55 6.90 7.84
CA GLY A 258 -9.36 7.52 6.79
C GLY A 258 -10.46 6.58 6.31
N LEU A 259 -10.07 5.33 6.03
CA LEU A 259 -10.96 4.18 5.81
C LEU A 259 -10.58 3.08 6.81
N ASN A 260 -11.55 2.50 7.53
CA ASN A 260 -11.36 1.35 8.43
C ASN A 260 -12.36 0.25 8.09
N LEU A 261 -11.91 -0.87 7.52
CA LEU A 261 -12.81 -1.95 7.10
C LEU A 261 -12.43 -3.27 7.76
N ASP A 262 -13.25 -3.67 8.73
CA ASP A 262 -13.00 -4.86 9.55
C ASP A 262 -13.37 -6.13 8.78
N GLY A 263 -12.45 -7.08 8.74
CA GLY A 263 -12.51 -8.28 7.91
C GLY A 263 -11.98 -9.49 8.65
N PHE A 264 -12.01 -10.64 8.00
CA PHE A 264 -11.50 -11.90 8.57
C PHE A 264 -10.70 -12.74 7.58
N ASN A 265 -10.87 -12.48 6.27
CA ASN A 265 -10.26 -13.26 5.20
C ASN A 265 -10.50 -12.62 3.82
N GLY A 266 -10.09 -13.33 2.77
CA GLY A 266 -10.22 -12.90 1.37
C GLY A 266 -11.65 -12.81 0.81
N LYS A 267 -12.69 -13.06 1.61
CA LYS A 267 -14.09 -12.76 1.23
C LYS A 267 -14.48 -11.30 1.48
N GLN A 268 -13.65 -10.54 2.19
CA GLN A 268 -13.75 -9.08 2.21
C GLN A 268 -12.96 -8.52 1.02
N ILE A 269 -13.64 -7.81 0.12
CA ILE A 269 -13.01 -7.19 -1.05
C ILE A 269 -13.44 -5.72 -1.15
N VAL A 270 -12.50 -4.82 -0.89
CA VAL A 270 -12.74 -3.37 -0.96
C VAL A 270 -12.06 -2.78 -2.19
N THR A 271 -12.76 -1.92 -2.92
CA THR A 271 -12.19 -1.20 -4.08
C THR A 271 -12.10 0.28 -3.77
N VAL A 272 -10.89 0.85 -3.87
CA VAL A 272 -10.63 2.27 -3.62
C VAL A 272 -10.03 2.91 -4.87
N VAL A 273 -10.68 3.95 -5.38
CA VAL A 273 -10.11 4.83 -6.41
C VAL A 273 -9.90 6.19 -5.76
N ASN A 274 -8.64 6.56 -5.54
CA ASN A 274 -8.29 7.82 -4.90
C ASN A 274 -7.55 8.75 -5.86
N ASN A 275 -8.16 9.89 -6.17
CA ASN A 275 -7.55 11.02 -6.85
C ASN A 275 -7.48 12.26 -5.94
N GLY A 276 -8.09 12.21 -4.76
CA GLY A 276 -8.11 13.27 -3.75
C GLY A 276 -7.20 12.95 -2.57
N THR A 277 -7.63 13.34 -1.38
CA THR A 277 -6.90 13.09 -0.12
C THR A 277 -7.69 12.14 0.78
N ILE A 278 -7.03 11.07 1.22
CA ILE A 278 -7.49 10.16 2.28
C ILE A 278 -6.47 10.23 3.42
N THR A 279 -6.91 10.58 4.62
CA THR A 279 -6.02 10.69 5.79
C THR A 279 -6.58 10.03 7.04
N GLY A 280 -5.73 9.32 7.78
CA GLY A 280 -6.00 8.94 9.16
C GLY A 280 -5.12 9.70 10.14
N GLN A 281 -5.61 9.78 11.38
CA GLN A 281 -4.99 10.48 12.50
C GLN A 281 -5.26 9.70 13.77
N GLY A 282 -4.28 9.01 14.32
CA GLY A 282 -4.44 8.28 15.57
C GLY A 282 -4.05 9.16 16.76
N VAL A 283 -5.02 9.53 17.58
CA VAL A 283 -4.81 10.21 18.87
C VAL A 283 -4.85 9.21 20.02
N THR A 284 -5.81 8.28 19.98
CA THR A 284 -5.95 7.18 20.96
C THR A 284 -5.96 5.79 20.33
N GLY A 285 -5.84 5.68 19.01
CA GLY A 285 -5.78 4.42 18.27
C GLY A 285 -4.81 4.48 17.08
N ASP A 286 -4.95 3.52 16.17
CA ASP A 286 -4.32 3.57 14.85
C ASP A 286 -4.91 4.72 14.02
N GLY A 287 -4.13 5.19 13.06
CA GLY A 287 -4.41 6.43 12.35
C GLY A 287 -4.15 6.30 10.87
N ASP A 288 -4.52 5.16 10.31
CA ASP A 288 -4.06 4.77 9.01
C ASP A 288 -4.73 5.56 7.89
N GLY A 289 -4.06 5.75 6.77
CA GLY A 289 -4.74 6.30 5.60
C GLY A 289 -5.90 5.37 5.20
N VAL A 290 -5.57 4.09 5.02
CA VAL A 290 -6.50 3.00 4.71
C VAL A 290 -6.13 1.78 5.52
N ASP A 291 -7.05 1.30 6.34
CA ASP A 291 -6.94 0.02 7.04
C ASP A 291 -8.05 -0.91 6.55
N VAL A 292 -7.66 -2.05 5.96
CA VAL A 292 -8.58 -3.08 5.46
C VAL A 292 -7.97 -4.44 5.78
N ASP A 293 -8.47 -5.05 6.84
CA ASP A 293 -8.10 -6.40 7.29
C ASP A 293 -7.98 -7.43 6.16
N GLY A 294 -8.97 -7.45 5.25
CA GLY A 294 -9.09 -8.36 4.13
C GLY A 294 -8.30 -7.97 2.87
N VAL A 295 -8.96 -8.05 1.72
CA VAL A 295 -8.34 -7.79 0.41
C VAL A 295 -8.78 -6.44 -0.12
N VAL A 296 -7.82 -5.66 -0.63
CA VAL A 296 -8.09 -4.35 -1.24
C VAL A 296 -7.65 -4.29 -2.71
N ASN A 297 -8.35 -3.49 -3.51
CA ASN A 297 -7.91 -3.05 -4.83
C ASN A 297 -7.85 -1.51 -4.83
N ILE A 298 -6.64 -0.94 -4.80
CA ILE A 298 -6.41 0.50 -4.74
C ILE A 298 -5.81 1.00 -6.07
N SER A 299 -6.40 2.05 -6.62
CA SER A 299 -5.78 2.91 -7.62
C SER A 299 -5.63 4.31 -7.02
N ASN A 300 -4.39 4.72 -6.76
CA ASN A 300 -4.07 5.99 -6.13
C ASN A 300 -3.28 6.91 -7.07
N THR A 301 -3.89 8.04 -7.42
CA THR A 301 -3.21 9.19 -8.06
C THR A 301 -3.11 10.39 -7.13
N GLY A 302 -3.84 10.37 -6.01
CA GLY A 302 -3.87 11.41 -4.99
C GLY A 302 -2.96 11.12 -3.79
N ILE A 303 -3.42 11.49 -2.60
CA ILE A 303 -2.71 11.28 -1.33
C ILE A 303 -3.47 10.27 -0.49
N ILE A 304 -2.77 9.23 -0.04
CA ILE A 304 -3.19 8.36 1.07
C ILE A 304 -2.14 8.51 2.18
N ARG A 305 -2.55 8.90 3.38
CA ARG A 305 -1.59 9.24 4.44
C ARG A 305 -2.09 8.89 5.82
N SER A 306 -1.25 8.23 6.61
CA SER A 306 -1.33 8.32 8.07
C SER A 306 -0.50 9.49 8.56
N ILE A 307 -1.06 10.27 9.47
CA ILE A 307 -0.39 11.46 10.02
C ILE A 307 0.14 11.20 11.43
N ASN A 308 -0.48 10.28 12.17
CA ASN A 308 -0.02 9.82 13.46
C ASN A 308 -0.70 8.49 13.83
N ALA A 309 -0.13 7.76 14.78
CA ALA A 309 -0.78 6.67 15.49
C ALA A 309 -0.46 6.73 16.98
N TYR A 310 -1.27 6.06 17.78
CA TYR A 310 -1.08 5.95 19.22
C TYR A 310 -1.40 4.54 19.71
N SER A 311 -0.62 4.10 20.70
CA SER A 311 -0.87 2.91 21.49
C SER A 311 -0.64 3.26 22.96
N ALA A 312 -1.20 2.48 23.87
CA ALA A 312 -0.80 2.58 25.27
C ALA A 312 0.66 2.13 25.42
N PRO A 313 1.49 2.75 26.29
CA PRO A 313 2.91 2.41 26.41
C PRO A 313 3.19 0.92 26.67
N THR A 314 2.30 0.22 27.38
CA THR A 314 2.43 -1.22 27.67
C THR A 314 2.08 -2.12 26.49
N ALA A 315 1.45 -1.59 25.45
CA ALA A 315 1.06 -2.34 24.24
C ALA A 315 2.19 -2.41 23.19
N GLY A 316 3.31 -1.71 23.41
CA GLY A 316 4.38 -1.57 22.42
C GLY A 316 4.10 -0.44 21.43
N LEU A 317 4.93 -0.34 20.39
CA LEU A 317 4.84 0.71 19.39
C LEU A 317 3.53 0.62 18.60
N ALA A 318 2.89 1.77 18.39
CA ALA A 318 1.85 1.93 17.40
C ALA A 318 2.46 1.99 15.99
N TYR A 319 1.66 1.59 15.01
CA TYR A 319 2.02 1.68 13.61
C TYR A 319 1.13 2.73 12.94
N SER A 320 1.77 3.66 12.26
CA SER A 320 1.14 4.77 11.57
C SER A 320 1.32 4.54 10.08
N GLU A 321 0.31 3.93 9.46
CA GLU A 321 0.46 3.33 8.14
C GLU A 321 -0.32 4.09 7.07
N GLY A 322 0.35 4.42 5.96
CA GLY A 322 -0.38 4.93 4.80
C GLY A 322 -1.48 3.94 4.40
N ILE A 323 -1.13 2.66 4.29
CA ILE A 323 -2.05 1.55 4.01
C ILE A 323 -1.68 0.34 4.88
N SER A 324 -2.66 -0.28 5.54
CA SER A 324 -2.57 -1.59 6.20
C SER A 324 -3.59 -2.54 5.58
N VAL A 325 -3.15 -3.63 4.94
CA VAL A 325 -4.06 -4.58 4.27
C VAL A 325 -3.62 -6.04 4.28
N GLY A 326 -4.60 -6.96 4.28
CA GLY A 326 -4.39 -8.42 4.19
C GLY A 326 -4.01 -8.95 2.80
N GLY A 327 -4.03 -8.12 1.76
CA GLY A 327 -3.58 -8.49 0.41
C GLY A 327 -4.30 -7.71 -0.69
N GLY A 328 -4.19 -8.19 -1.94
CA GLY A 328 -4.82 -7.59 -3.11
C GLY A 328 -3.87 -6.72 -3.93
N THR A 329 -4.40 -5.70 -4.61
CA THR A 329 -3.63 -4.90 -5.57
C THR A 329 -3.58 -3.43 -5.15
N ILE A 330 -2.38 -2.84 -5.17
CA ILE A 330 -2.15 -1.40 -4.94
C ILE A 330 -1.39 -0.86 -6.15
N VAL A 331 -2.04 0.03 -6.91
CA VAL A 331 -1.43 0.76 -8.02
C VAL A 331 -1.31 2.22 -7.62
N ASN A 332 -0.07 2.71 -7.52
CA ASN A 332 0.22 4.06 -7.03
C ASN A 332 0.95 4.88 -8.09
N SER A 333 0.41 6.05 -8.45
CA SER A 333 1.13 7.11 -9.14
C SER A 333 1.08 8.45 -8.36
N GLY A 334 0.46 8.45 -7.18
CA GLY A 334 0.43 9.57 -6.24
C GLY A 334 1.32 9.33 -5.02
N THR A 335 0.90 9.77 -3.84
CA THR A 335 1.63 9.61 -2.59
C THR A 335 0.92 8.65 -1.65
N ILE A 336 1.67 7.67 -1.12
CA ILE A 336 1.31 6.84 0.02
C ILE A 336 2.36 7.05 1.09
N GLU A 337 1.98 7.51 2.28
CA GLU A 337 2.95 7.67 3.37
C GLU A 337 2.39 7.46 4.78
N GLY A 338 3.22 6.85 5.64
CA GLY A 338 2.99 6.81 7.08
C GLY A 338 3.91 7.77 7.79
N LEU A 339 3.33 8.79 8.42
CA LEU A 339 4.01 9.81 9.19
C LEU A 339 3.67 9.66 10.67
N VAL A 340 4.60 10.04 11.51
CA VAL A 340 4.46 10.14 12.95
C VAL A 340 4.61 11.61 13.34
N SER A 341 3.71 12.08 14.20
CA SER A 341 3.75 13.46 14.67
C SER A 341 5.04 13.74 15.45
N ALA A 342 5.57 14.96 15.31
CA ALA A 342 6.80 15.35 15.98
C ALA A 342 6.70 15.17 17.50
N GLY A 343 7.70 14.50 18.08
CA GLY A 343 7.76 14.20 19.52
C GLY A 343 7.01 12.92 19.93
N ASN A 344 6.25 12.28 19.04
CA ASN A 344 5.66 10.98 19.33
C ASN A 344 6.74 9.88 19.21
N THR A 345 7.13 9.32 20.36
CA THR A 345 8.11 8.23 20.45
C THR A 345 7.46 6.87 20.60
N ASN A 346 6.12 6.79 20.63
CA ASN A 346 5.36 5.55 20.78
C ASN A 346 4.74 5.08 19.46
N ALA A 347 5.19 5.62 18.34
CA ALA A 347 4.73 5.20 17.03
C ALA A 347 5.88 5.17 16.02
N VAL A 348 5.72 4.34 15.00
CA VAL A 348 6.59 4.34 13.83
C VAL A 348 5.75 4.46 12.55
N GLY A 349 6.30 5.17 11.56
CA GLY A 349 5.62 5.48 10.30
C GLY A 349 6.01 4.53 9.20
N ARG A 350 5.01 3.87 8.58
CA ARG A 350 5.17 2.92 7.48
C ARG A 350 4.36 3.33 6.26
N GLY A 351 4.89 3.11 5.06
CA GLY A 351 4.13 3.40 3.84
C GLY A 351 2.96 2.42 3.66
N ILE A 352 3.29 1.14 3.49
CA ILE A 352 2.35 0.05 3.27
C ILE A 352 2.74 -1.12 4.19
N THR A 353 1.77 -1.63 4.93
CA THR A 353 1.83 -2.90 5.65
C THR A 353 0.95 -3.92 4.95
N LEU A 354 1.52 -5.09 4.66
CA LEU A 354 0.86 -6.24 4.07
C LEU A 354 0.78 -7.35 5.13
N ALA A 355 -0.38 -7.53 5.75
CA ALA A 355 -0.61 -8.52 6.80
C ALA A 355 -2.11 -8.77 7.02
N GLY A 356 -2.51 -10.01 7.31
CA GLY A 356 -3.85 -10.30 7.81
C GLY A 356 -4.03 -9.82 9.26
N ASN A 357 -5.16 -10.18 9.88
CA ASN A 357 -5.57 -9.68 11.19
C ASN A 357 -4.61 -10.00 12.34
N ASP A 358 -4.83 -9.34 13.47
CA ASP A 358 -4.22 -9.72 14.74
C ASP A 358 -4.72 -11.09 15.22
N ILE A 359 -3.79 -11.96 15.61
CA ILE A 359 -4.10 -13.23 16.24
C ILE A 359 -4.41 -12.98 17.71
N THR A 360 -5.67 -13.16 18.10
CA THR A 360 -6.15 -12.82 19.45
C THR A 360 -6.10 -13.99 20.45
N SER A 361 -5.84 -15.22 19.98
CA SER A 361 -5.89 -16.44 20.81
C SER A 361 -4.84 -17.49 20.41
N GLY A 362 -4.66 -18.52 21.25
CA GLY A 362 -3.73 -19.62 21.00
C GLY A 362 -2.24 -19.26 21.18
N ALA A 363 -1.36 -20.15 20.75
CA ALA A 363 0.10 -20.02 20.93
C ALA A 363 0.72 -18.85 20.16
N LEU A 364 0.03 -18.36 19.11
CA LEU A 364 0.46 -17.23 18.27
C LEU A 364 -0.21 -15.92 18.68
N LYS A 365 -0.90 -15.86 19.83
CA LYS A 365 -1.54 -14.64 20.32
C LYS A 365 -0.56 -13.46 20.32
N GLY A 366 -0.98 -12.33 19.77
CA GLY A 366 -0.17 -11.11 19.62
C GLY A 366 0.72 -11.08 18.38
N GLN A 367 0.66 -12.10 17.52
CA GLN A 367 1.23 -12.07 16.17
C GLN A 367 0.19 -11.64 15.15
N ARG A 368 0.62 -11.35 13.91
CA ARG A 368 -0.27 -11.13 12.76
C ARG A 368 -0.51 -12.42 11.99
N GLU A 369 -1.71 -12.59 11.46
CA GLU A 369 -2.02 -13.57 10.44
C GLU A 369 -1.26 -13.27 9.15
N GLY A 370 -1.08 -14.31 8.33
CA GLY A 370 -0.51 -14.14 6.99
C GLY A 370 -1.51 -13.47 6.05
N LEU A 371 -1.04 -13.18 4.84
CA LEU A 371 -1.88 -12.60 3.79
C LEU A 371 -3.09 -13.49 3.46
N TYR A 372 -4.22 -12.86 3.16
CA TYR A 372 -5.43 -13.55 2.72
C TYR A 372 -5.52 -13.76 1.20
N ALA A 373 -4.65 -13.09 0.44
CA ALA A 373 -4.47 -13.26 -1.00
C ALA A 373 -3.07 -12.81 -1.43
N ASN A 374 -2.71 -13.02 -2.70
CA ASN A 374 -1.52 -12.39 -3.27
C ASN A 374 -1.56 -10.86 -3.09
N ALA A 375 -0.41 -10.27 -2.79
CA ALA A 375 -0.26 -8.84 -2.63
C ALA A 375 0.59 -8.26 -3.77
N ASN A 376 0.01 -7.39 -4.59
CA ASN A 376 0.63 -6.80 -5.77
C ASN A 376 0.73 -5.29 -5.60
N VAL A 377 1.92 -4.77 -5.31
CA VAL A 377 2.19 -3.33 -5.22
C VAL A 377 2.91 -2.88 -6.49
N THR A 378 2.29 -1.97 -7.25
CA THR A 378 2.90 -1.33 -8.42
C THR A 378 3.00 0.16 -8.20
N ASN A 379 4.22 0.64 -7.95
CA ASN A 379 4.56 2.04 -7.88
C ASN A 379 4.97 2.52 -9.28
N GLN A 380 4.11 3.34 -9.89
CA GLN A 380 4.26 3.89 -11.23
C GLN A 380 5.10 5.17 -11.22
N SER A 381 5.44 5.68 -12.40
CA SER A 381 6.17 6.94 -12.54
C SER A 381 5.47 8.08 -11.79
N GLY A 382 6.23 8.87 -11.01
CA GLY A 382 5.69 9.91 -10.13
C GLY A 382 5.17 9.40 -8.78
N GLY A 383 4.96 8.09 -8.64
CA GLY A 383 4.49 7.47 -7.41
C GLY A 383 5.54 7.49 -6.30
N VAL A 384 5.13 7.89 -5.09
CA VAL A 384 5.94 7.86 -3.87
C VAL A 384 5.27 6.96 -2.84
N THR A 385 6.01 5.98 -2.34
CA THR A 385 5.64 5.19 -1.15
C THR A 385 6.68 5.43 -0.06
N ARG A 386 6.25 5.93 1.11
CA ARG A 386 7.17 6.35 2.17
C ARG A 386 6.78 5.84 3.57
N GLY A 387 7.74 5.24 4.27
CA GLY A 387 7.71 5.09 5.73
C GLY A 387 8.62 6.13 6.37
N GLN A 388 8.11 6.98 7.26
CA GLN A 388 8.92 8.06 7.84
C GLN A 388 10.02 7.54 8.77
N SER A 389 9.71 6.55 9.62
CA SER A 389 10.59 6.05 10.66
C SER A 389 10.74 4.53 10.69
N ASP A 390 10.06 3.82 9.78
CA ASP A 390 10.19 2.39 9.52
C ASP A 390 10.16 2.16 7.99
N SER A 391 9.73 0.98 7.55
CA SER A 391 9.76 0.52 6.16
C SER A 391 8.76 1.28 5.29
N ALA A 392 9.09 1.52 4.03
CA ALA A 392 8.10 1.97 3.06
C ALA A 392 7.11 0.86 2.71
N ILE A 393 7.59 -0.38 2.59
CA ILE A 393 6.74 -1.56 2.40
C ILE A 393 7.21 -2.63 3.37
N VAL A 394 6.31 -3.17 4.19
CA VAL A 394 6.58 -4.30 5.07
C VAL A 394 5.54 -5.39 4.87
N VAL A 395 6.00 -6.63 4.75
CA VAL A 395 5.18 -7.83 4.86
C VAL A 395 5.33 -8.34 6.28
N SER A 396 4.22 -8.54 6.98
CA SER A 396 4.19 -9.02 8.36
C SER A 396 3.28 -10.23 8.50
N GLY A 397 3.36 -10.87 9.66
CA GLY A 397 2.61 -12.08 9.97
C GLY A 397 3.26 -13.37 9.48
N VAL A 398 2.60 -14.47 9.83
CA VAL A 398 3.04 -15.83 9.47
C VAL A 398 3.03 -16.04 7.95
N ALA A 399 3.83 -16.99 7.45
CA ALA A 399 3.78 -17.37 6.05
C ALA A 399 2.36 -17.83 5.69
N SER A 400 1.82 -17.26 4.62
CA SER A 400 0.49 -17.58 4.09
C SER A 400 0.54 -18.53 2.89
N GLY A 401 1.71 -18.64 2.23
CA GLY A 401 1.86 -19.33 0.96
C GLY A 401 1.44 -18.46 -0.25
N ASN A 402 0.95 -17.24 -0.01
CA ASN A 402 0.72 -16.25 -1.06
C ASN A 402 2.04 -15.64 -1.52
N THR A 403 2.00 -14.96 -2.67
CA THR A 403 3.15 -14.24 -3.21
C THR A 403 2.98 -12.73 -3.05
N VAL A 404 4.07 -12.07 -2.68
CA VAL A 404 4.18 -10.61 -2.68
C VAL A 404 4.93 -10.17 -3.93
N THR A 405 4.32 -9.32 -4.74
CA THR A 405 4.95 -8.74 -5.93
C THR A 405 5.06 -7.23 -5.78
N ILE A 406 6.27 -6.69 -5.91
CA ILE A 406 6.56 -5.25 -5.83
C ILE A 406 7.20 -4.81 -7.14
N ASN A 407 6.48 -3.99 -7.90
CA ASN A 407 6.99 -3.35 -9.11
C ASN A 407 7.25 -1.87 -8.82
N ASN A 408 8.49 -1.42 -8.94
CA ASN A 408 8.89 -0.03 -8.77
C ASN A 408 9.41 0.52 -10.09
N ASN A 409 8.51 1.16 -10.85
CA ASN A 409 8.78 1.58 -12.23
C ASN A 409 9.77 2.76 -12.28
N ALA A 410 10.30 3.02 -13.48
CA ALA A 410 11.15 4.18 -13.70
C ALA A 410 10.42 5.49 -13.32
N GLY A 411 11.12 6.35 -12.58
CA GLY A 411 10.55 7.60 -12.03
C GLY A 411 9.68 7.43 -10.78
N ALA A 412 9.54 6.21 -10.25
CA ALA A 412 8.87 5.93 -8.98
C ALA A 412 9.88 5.90 -7.81
N SER A 413 9.42 6.16 -6.58
CA SER A 413 10.25 6.17 -5.37
C SER A 413 9.64 5.38 -4.22
N ILE A 414 10.43 4.48 -3.65
CA ILE A 414 10.18 3.78 -2.38
C ILE A 414 11.21 4.29 -1.37
N ILE A 415 10.75 4.90 -0.28
CA ILE A 415 11.62 5.62 0.67
C ILE A 415 11.30 5.19 2.10
N GLY A 416 12.23 4.53 2.78
CA GLY A 416 12.00 4.15 4.17
C GLY A 416 13.26 3.67 4.87
N GLY A 417 13.04 2.84 5.87
CA GLY A 417 14.08 2.19 6.67
C GLY A 417 14.27 2.81 8.04
N GLY A 418 13.98 4.11 8.19
CA GLY A 418 14.15 4.79 9.48
C GLY A 418 15.53 4.53 10.07
N ALA A 419 15.59 4.25 11.38
CA ALA A 419 16.87 3.99 12.05
C ALA A 419 17.42 2.56 11.87
N SER A 420 16.56 1.57 11.60
CA SER A 420 16.95 0.15 11.73
C SER A 420 16.30 -0.82 10.74
N SER A 421 15.19 -0.44 10.11
CA SER A 421 14.44 -1.27 9.18
C SER A 421 14.97 -1.12 7.75
N PRO A 422 14.70 -2.06 6.83
CA PRO A 422 14.92 -1.82 5.41
C PRO A 422 13.86 -0.88 4.83
N ALA A 423 14.10 -0.32 3.64
CA ALA A 423 13.02 0.35 2.89
C ALA A 423 11.92 -0.64 2.47
N ILE A 424 12.30 -1.87 2.08
CA ILE A 424 11.39 -2.98 1.79
C ILE A 424 11.74 -4.17 2.69
N LYS A 425 10.75 -4.64 3.46
CA LYS A 425 10.87 -5.80 4.33
C LYS A 425 9.93 -6.93 3.90
N GLY A 426 10.47 -8.11 3.62
CA GLY A 426 9.70 -9.33 3.39
C GLY A 426 9.53 -10.19 4.64
N ASN A 427 8.57 -11.11 4.63
CA ASN A 427 8.41 -12.17 5.64
C ASN A 427 8.83 -13.53 5.03
N ALA A 428 8.29 -14.63 5.55
CA ALA A 428 8.55 -15.97 5.05
C ALA A 428 7.78 -16.35 3.76
N ASP A 429 6.89 -15.48 3.26
CA ASP A 429 6.26 -15.65 1.95
C ASP A 429 7.23 -15.30 0.81
N ASN A 430 6.97 -15.86 -0.38
CA ASN A 430 7.77 -15.57 -1.57
C ASN A 430 7.58 -14.10 -1.97
N THR A 431 8.68 -13.37 -2.11
CA THR A 431 8.67 -11.97 -2.54
C THR A 431 9.37 -11.81 -3.90
N VAL A 432 8.68 -11.19 -4.85
CA VAL A 432 9.17 -10.83 -6.18
C VAL A 432 9.28 -9.31 -6.27
N ILE A 433 10.47 -8.80 -6.55
CA ILE A 433 10.73 -7.36 -6.72
C ILE A 433 11.25 -7.13 -8.14
N VAL A 434 10.65 -6.19 -8.85
CA VAL A 434 11.17 -5.66 -10.12
C VAL A 434 11.30 -4.15 -10.00
N THR A 435 12.50 -3.60 -10.21
CA THR A 435 12.74 -2.18 -10.03
C THR A 435 13.54 -1.54 -11.17
N ALA A 436 13.04 -0.40 -11.62
CA ALA A 436 13.74 0.60 -12.44
C ALA A 436 13.73 2.00 -11.79
N GLY A 437 13.06 2.14 -10.62
CA GLY A 437 12.94 3.38 -9.87
C GLY A 437 13.95 3.51 -8.72
N VAL A 438 13.64 4.41 -7.78
CA VAL A 438 14.44 4.61 -6.57
C VAL A 438 13.95 3.71 -5.45
N ILE A 439 14.87 3.00 -4.79
CA ILE A 439 14.65 2.35 -3.48
C ILE A 439 15.66 2.95 -2.51
N ASN A 440 15.20 3.77 -1.58
CA ASN A 440 16.04 4.50 -0.65
C ASN A 440 15.86 3.98 0.78
N GLY A 441 16.85 3.21 1.25
CA GLY A 441 17.02 2.75 2.62
C GLY A 441 18.26 3.32 3.30
N ALA A 442 18.76 4.48 2.82
CA ALA A 442 20.01 5.05 3.29
C ALA A 442 20.03 5.38 4.78
N SER A 443 18.86 5.67 5.38
CA SER A 443 18.77 6.06 6.79
C SER A 443 19.18 4.95 7.75
N SER A 444 18.90 3.70 7.41
CA SER A 444 19.31 2.50 8.16
C SER A 444 20.49 1.77 7.53
N GLY A 445 20.88 2.16 6.30
CA GLY A 445 21.83 1.43 5.47
C GLY A 445 21.26 0.14 4.86
N LYS A 446 19.94 -0.08 4.90
CA LYS A 446 19.28 -1.29 4.39
C LYS A 446 18.19 -0.92 3.38
N ALA A 447 18.36 -1.31 2.11
CA ALA A 447 17.35 -1.07 1.10
C ALA A 447 16.29 -2.18 1.08
N ILE A 448 16.73 -3.43 1.03
CA ILE A 448 15.87 -4.61 0.88
C ILE A 448 16.33 -5.68 1.86
N GLU A 449 15.42 -6.17 2.70
CA GLU A 449 15.67 -7.32 3.58
C GLU A 449 14.47 -8.27 3.51
N LEU A 450 14.67 -9.40 2.84
CA LEU A 450 13.63 -10.40 2.62
C LEU A 450 13.76 -11.55 3.63
N GLY A 451 12.65 -12.26 3.87
CA GLY A 451 12.66 -13.41 4.77
C GLY A 451 12.97 -14.72 4.05
N SER A 452 12.60 -15.83 4.68
CA SER A 452 13.01 -17.19 4.29
C SER A 452 12.34 -17.74 3.02
N GLY A 453 11.40 -17.00 2.41
CA GLY A 453 10.75 -17.39 1.16
C GLY A 453 11.73 -17.57 0.00
N VAL A 454 11.25 -18.12 -1.12
CA VAL A 454 11.99 -18.17 -2.38
C VAL A 454 11.80 -16.84 -3.10
N ASN A 455 12.74 -15.92 -2.87
CA ASN A 455 12.60 -14.54 -3.34
C ASN A 455 13.30 -14.30 -4.68
N SER A 456 12.82 -13.31 -5.43
CA SER A 456 13.51 -12.81 -6.62
C SER A 456 13.56 -11.28 -6.62
N VAL A 457 14.73 -10.74 -6.97
CA VAL A 457 14.94 -9.31 -7.19
C VAL A 457 15.45 -9.13 -8.60
N THR A 458 14.79 -8.30 -9.40
CA THR A 458 15.21 -7.93 -10.75
C THR A 458 15.42 -6.42 -10.82
N ILE A 459 16.64 -6.01 -11.17
CA ILE A 459 17.03 -4.62 -11.33
C ILE A 459 17.20 -4.35 -12.82
N THR A 460 16.37 -3.46 -13.36
CA THR A 460 16.44 -3.02 -14.76
C THR A 460 16.94 -1.58 -14.91
N GLY A 461 17.11 -0.88 -13.79
CA GLY A 461 17.68 0.47 -13.72
C GLY A 461 17.40 1.13 -12.37
N GLY A 462 17.52 2.46 -12.33
CA GLY A 462 17.22 3.26 -11.15
C GLY A 462 18.36 3.34 -10.14
N THR A 463 18.03 3.56 -8.87
CA THR A 463 19.01 3.73 -7.80
C THR A 463 18.55 2.99 -6.55
N ILE A 464 19.47 2.27 -5.91
CA ILE A 464 19.23 1.57 -4.66
C ILE A 464 20.26 2.03 -3.64
N ASN A 465 19.80 2.59 -2.53
CA ASN A 465 20.68 3.06 -1.45
C ASN A 465 20.48 2.20 -0.20
N GLY A 466 21.54 1.52 0.24
CA GLY A 466 21.52 0.55 1.34
C GLY A 466 21.62 -0.90 0.84
N SER A 467 21.88 -1.84 1.75
CA SER A 467 22.13 -3.25 1.43
C SER A 467 20.91 -3.98 0.86
N ILE A 468 21.17 -5.05 0.10
CA ILE A 468 20.17 -5.98 -0.45
C ILE A 468 20.43 -7.37 0.13
N ASN A 469 19.48 -7.86 0.91
CA ASN A 469 19.51 -9.18 1.51
C ASN A 469 18.35 -10.03 0.96
N GLY A 470 18.70 -11.11 0.23
CA GLY A 470 17.74 -12.03 -0.38
C GLY A 470 17.03 -12.97 0.60
N GLY A 471 17.47 -13.03 1.86
CA GLY A 471 16.87 -13.85 2.91
C GLY A 471 17.14 -15.35 2.73
N GLY A 472 16.18 -16.06 2.12
CA GLY A 472 16.23 -17.51 1.93
C GLY A 472 17.37 -18.02 1.04
N SER A 473 17.77 -19.28 1.25
CA SER A 473 18.88 -19.95 0.54
C SER A 473 18.62 -20.21 -0.94
N GLN A 474 17.40 -19.95 -1.43
CA GLN A 474 16.98 -20.18 -2.81
C GLN A 474 16.73 -18.88 -3.59
N SER A 475 16.95 -17.73 -2.95
CA SER A 475 16.66 -16.43 -3.54
C SER A 475 17.59 -16.09 -4.71
N THR A 476 17.08 -15.31 -5.66
CA THR A 476 17.82 -14.90 -6.86
C THR A 476 17.83 -13.40 -7.06
N LEU A 477 18.95 -12.87 -7.57
CA LEU A 477 19.10 -11.49 -8.00
C LEU A 477 19.46 -11.48 -9.48
N VAL A 478 18.73 -10.71 -10.28
CA VAL A 478 19.01 -10.46 -11.69
C VAL A 478 19.27 -8.97 -11.89
N VAL A 479 20.33 -8.63 -12.61
CA VAL A 479 20.63 -7.27 -13.04
C VAL A 479 20.69 -7.23 -14.56
N ASN A 480 19.89 -6.37 -15.18
CA ASN A 480 19.81 -6.22 -16.63
C ASN A 480 19.63 -4.74 -17.00
N GLY A 481 20.74 -4.03 -17.19
CA GLY A 481 20.75 -2.60 -17.46
C GLY A 481 22.01 -1.92 -16.94
N HIS A 482 21.98 -0.60 -16.81
CA HIS A 482 23.08 0.17 -16.23
C HIS A 482 22.83 0.35 -14.74
N PHE A 483 23.74 -0.14 -13.90
CA PHE A 483 23.55 -0.12 -12.45
C PHE A 483 24.89 -0.02 -11.72
N ALA A 484 25.10 1.07 -10.99
CA ALA A 484 26.24 1.23 -10.09
C ALA A 484 25.75 1.11 -8.64
N TYR A 485 26.42 0.27 -7.86
CA TYR A 485 25.94 -0.09 -6.52
C TYR A 485 27.08 -0.31 -5.54
N ASP A 486 27.04 0.44 -4.45
CA ASP A 486 28.04 0.46 -3.38
C ASP A 486 27.57 -0.27 -2.12
N GLY A 487 26.30 -0.69 -2.07
CA GLY A 487 25.75 -1.49 -0.98
C GLY A 487 26.23 -2.95 -1.03
N ALA A 488 26.09 -3.62 0.11
CA ALA A 488 26.35 -5.06 0.20
C ALA A 488 25.21 -5.88 -0.41
N ILE A 489 25.53 -7.03 -1.01
CA ILE A 489 24.59 -8.07 -1.44
C ILE A 489 24.82 -9.32 -0.60
N SER A 490 23.76 -9.91 -0.05
CA SER A 490 23.85 -11.12 0.78
C SER A 490 22.69 -12.08 0.55
N ASN A 491 22.89 -13.36 0.91
CA ASN A 491 21.85 -14.39 0.96
C ASN A 491 21.10 -14.59 -0.37
N PHE A 492 21.85 -14.70 -1.46
CA PHE A 492 21.34 -15.14 -2.75
C PHE A 492 22.01 -16.45 -3.15
N LYS A 493 21.22 -17.36 -3.71
CA LYS A 493 21.68 -18.57 -4.40
C LYS A 493 22.35 -18.25 -5.73
N LYS A 494 21.87 -17.20 -6.39
CA LYS A 494 22.38 -16.75 -7.67
C LYS A 494 22.25 -15.24 -7.82
N VAL A 495 23.34 -14.60 -8.25
CA VAL A 495 23.37 -13.24 -8.76
C VAL A 495 23.73 -13.32 -10.24
N ASP A 496 22.83 -12.91 -11.12
CA ASP A 496 22.96 -13.05 -12.58
C ASP A 496 22.97 -11.67 -13.25
N VAL A 497 24.08 -11.34 -13.90
CA VAL A 497 24.19 -10.15 -14.75
C VAL A 497 23.90 -10.59 -16.18
N GLN A 498 22.75 -10.14 -16.70
CA GLN A 498 22.24 -10.58 -18.00
C GLN A 498 22.54 -9.58 -19.13
N GLY A 499 22.79 -8.32 -18.80
CA GLY A 499 23.05 -7.28 -19.79
C GLY A 499 23.35 -5.91 -19.18
N GLY A 500 23.85 -5.01 -20.02
CA GLY A 500 24.27 -3.65 -19.64
C GLY A 500 25.62 -3.58 -18.92
N ASP A 501 25.91 -2.40 -18.36
CA ASP A 501 27.13 -2.13 -17.59
C ASP A 501 26.80 -2.02 -16.09
N VAL A 502 27.21 -3.03 -15.33
CA VAL A 502 26.99 -3.13 -13.89
C VAL A 502 28.30 -2.89 -13.15
N THR A 503 28.27 -2.11 -12.07
CA THR A 503 29.43 -1.88 -11.20
C THR A 503 29.07 -2.17 -9.75
N PHE A 504 29.79 -3.08 -9.13
CA PHE A 504 29.74 -3.34 -7.69
C PHE A 504 31.01 -2.81 -7.03
N SER A 505 30.86 -1.82 -6.15
CA SER A 505 31.94 -1.30 -5.30
C SER A 505 31.76 -1.70 -3.83
N GLY A 506 30.57 -2.14 -3.43
CA GLY A 506 30.30 -2.70 -2.11
C GLY A 506 30.85 -4.12 -1.93
N VAL A 507 31.14 -4.50 -0.68
CA VAL A 507 31.56 -5.87 -0.35
C VAL A 507 30.33 -6.74 -0.11
N SER A 508 30.18 -7.78 -0.92
CA SER A 508 29.06 -8.72 -0.92
C SER A 508 29.45 -10.05 -0.28
N SER A 509 28.53 -10.67 0.46
CA SER A 509 28.77 -11.88 1.27
C SER A 509 27.96 -13.09 0.83
N TYR A 510 27.16 -13.00 -0.23
CA TYR A 510 26.44 -14.15 -0.76
C TYR A 510 27.40 -15.24 -1.25
N THR A 511 27.08 -16.50 -0.95
CA THR A 511 27.88 -17.68 -1.36
C THR A 511 27.33 -18.35 -2.61
N GLY A 512 26.14 -17.94 -3.07
CA GLY A 512 25.57 -18.39 -4.32
C GLY A 512 26.40 -18.02 -5.55
N ALA A 513 26.06 -18.60 -6.69
CA ALA A 513 26.80 -18.39 -7.93
C ALA A 513 26.65 -16.94 -8.44
N THR A 514 27.77 -16.35 -8.85
CA THR A 514 27.80 -15.15 -9.69
C THR A 514 27.83 -15.60 -11.15
N GLN A 515 26.74 -15.36 -11.87
CA GLN A 515 26.61 -15.71 -13.28
C GLN A 515 26.68 -14.46 -14.14
N LEU A 516 27.48 -14.51 -15.21
CA LEU A 516 27.56 -13.47 -16.24
C LEU A 516 26.97 -14.04 -17.52
N SER A 517 25.66 -13.91 -17.69
CA SER A 517 24.93 -14.36 -18.88
C SER A 517 25.03 -13.36 -20.05
N GLY A 518 25.46 -12.13 -19.78
CA GLY A 518 25.72 -11.09 -20.77
C GLY A 518 26.24 -9.82 -20.09
N GLY A 519 26.42 -8.75 -20.87
CA GLY A 519 26.88 -7.44 -20.36
C GLY A 519 28.27 -7.47 -19.71
N THR A 520 28.54 -6.43 -18.91
CA THR A 520 29.78 -6.28 -18.14
C THR A 520 29.47 -6.15 -16.65
N LEU A 521 30.07 -7.01 -15.82
CA LEU A 521 30.16 -6.81 -14.38
C LEU A 521 31.53 -6.23 -14.03
N THR A 522 31.55 -5.02 -13.49
CA THR A 522 32.74 -4.38 -12.93
C THR A 522 32.77 -4.57 -11.42
N LEU A 523 33.87 -5.10 -10.89
CA LEU A 523 34.17 -5.11 -9.47
C LEU A 523 35.18 -4.00 -9.20
N ASP A 524 34.75 -2.94 -8.50
CA ASP A 524 35.60 -1.80 -8.17
C ASP A 524 36.14 -1.92 -6.74
N GLY A 525 37.36 -2.42 -6.63
CA GLY A 525 38.05 -2.76 -5.40
C GLY A 525 38.36 -4.25 -5.27
N ALA A 526 39.26 -4.61 -4.36
CA ALA A 526 39.59 -6.01 -4.11
C ALA A 526 38.43 -6.74 -3.42
N GLN A 527 38.24 -8.03 -3.70
CA GLN A 527 37.33 -8.92 -2.96
C GLN A 527 35.90 -8.36 -2.78
N ARG A 528 35.32 -7.79 -3.85
CA ARG A 528 33.94 -7.27 -3.81
C ARG A 528 32.90 -8.39 -3.65
N LEU A 529 33.21 -9.60 -4.10
CA LEU A 529 32.35 -10.77 -3.97
C LEU A 529 32.93 -11.77 -2.97
N SER A 530 32.08 -12.62 -2.40
CA SER A 530 32.53 -13.68 -1.50
C SER A 530 33.45 -14.66 -2.24
N ALA A 531 34.54 -15.05 -1.58
CA ALA A 531 35.43 -16.10 -2.09
C ALA A 531 34.74 -17.46 -2.17
N ASP A 532 33.61 -17.66 -1.49
CA ASP A 532 32.80 -18.87 -1.56
C ASP A 532 31.79 -18.86 -2.73
N SER A 533 31.66 -17.73 -3.45
CA SER A 533 30.81 -17.65 -4.65
C SER A 533 31.48 -18.36 -5.83
N ALA A 534 30.72 -19.18 -6.56
CA ALA A 534 31.18 -19.70 -7.86
C ALA A 534 31.05 -18.60 -8.94
N LEU A 535 32.02 -18.51 -9.85
CA LEU A 535 31.92 -17.69 -11.05
C LEU A 535 31.49 -18.54 -12.24
N ILE A 536 30.37 -18.19 -12.86
CA ILE A 536 29.86 -18.82 -14.07
C ILE A 536 29.90 -17.80 -15.22
N LEU A 537 30.83 -18.02 -16.15
CA LEU A 537 30.99 -17.21 -17.35
C LEU A 537 30.14 -17.81 -18.49
N ASN A 538 29.05 -17.13 -18.83
CA ASN A 538 28.04 -17.60 -19.78
C ASN A 538 27.72 -16.55 -20.87
N GLY A 539 28.74 -15.90 -21.41
CA GLY A 539 28.58 -14.91 -22.48
C GLY A 539 28.88 -13.47 -22.06
N GLY A 540 29.02 -13.21 -20.76
CA GLY A 540 29.32 -11.87 -20.23
C GLY A 540 30.81 -11.57 -20.04
N THR A 541 31.07 -10.36 -19.55
CA THR A 541 32.40 -9.83 -19.26
C THR A 541 32.56 -9.54 -17.78
N LEU A 542 33.64 -10.03 -17.16
CA LEU A 542 34.07 -9.60 -15.83
C LEU A 542 35.14 -8.51 -15.99
N ARG A 543 35.05 -7.42 -15.25
CA ARG A 543 36.08 -6.37 -15.20
C ARG A 543 36.49 -6.12 -13.77
N LEU A 544 37.79 -6.05 -13.52
CA LEU A 544 38.34 -5.62 -12.24
C LEU A 544 38.88 -4.20 -12.39
N THR A 545 38.49 -3.31 -11.49
CA THR A 545 39.08 -1.98 -11.34
C THR A 545 39.51 -1.80 -9.90
N SER A 546 40.60 -1.09 -9.65
CA SER A 546 41.06 -0.76 -8.28
C SER A 546 41.28 -1.99 -7.37
N ALA A 547 41.41 -3.20 -7.93
CA ALA A 547 41.45 -4.44 -7.16
C ALA A 547 42.84 -4.80 -6.62
N GLY A 548 43.88 -4.10 -7.07
CA GLY A 548 45.27 -4.34 -6.64
C GLY A 548 45.76 -5.76 -6.96
N ALA A 549 46.82 -6.20 -6.29
CA ALA A 549 47.35 -7.55 -6.47
C ALA A 549 46.43 -8.63 -5.87
N ASP A 550 45.61 -8.27 -4.89
CA ASP A 550 44.69 -9.20 -4.21
C ASP A 550 43.54 -9.65 -5.11
N GLY A 551 43.11 -8.80 -6.05
CA GLY A 551 42.17 -9.16 -7.11
C GLY A 551 40.82 -9.63 -6.59
N GLN A 552 40.35 -10.75 -7.13
CA GLN A 552 39.11 -11.43 -6.72
C GLN A 552 39.31 -12.94 -6.62
N ALA A 553 38.83 -13.54 -5.54
CA ALA A 553 38.74 -14.98 -5.33
C ALA A 553 37.32 -15.50 -5.53
N PHE A 554 37.18 -16.74 -5.99
CA PHE A 554 35.91 -17.46 -6.15
C PHE A 554 36.07 -18.93 -5.77
N ALA A 555 34.97 -19.58 -5.41
CA ALA A 555 34.96 -20.99 -5.05
C ALA A 555 35.30 -21.86 -6.26
N SER A 556 34.79 -21.50 -7.44
CA SER A 556 35.08 -22.20 -8.68
C SER A 556 34.94 -21.32 -9.92
N LEU A 557 35.53 -21.77 -11.02
CA LEU A 557 35.36 -21.21 -12.36
C LEU A 557 34.57 -22.18 -13.24
N SER A 558 33.45 -21.73 -13.82
CA SER A 558 32.75 -22.43 -14.91
C SER A 558 32.71 -21.56 -16.16
N LEU A 559 32.85 -22.18 -17.34
CA LEU A 559 32.78 -21.53 -18.65
C LEU A 559 31.76 -22.28 -19.52
N SER A 560 30.61 -21.66 -19.78
CA SER A 560 29.54 -22.25 -20.59
C SER A 560 29.35 -21.60 -21.95
N SER A 561 29.92 -20.41 -22.16
CA SER A 561 29.91 -19.70 -23.45
C SER A 561 31.12 -18.76 -23.55
N ASN A 562 31.41 -18.27 -24.76
CA ASN A 562 32.49 -17.32 -25.02
C ASN A 562 32.39 -16.11 -24.09
N SER A 563 33.43 -15.87 -23.30
CA SER A 563 33.40 -14.84 -22.26
C SER A 563 34.73 -14.11 -22.17
N SER A 564 34.71 -12.91 -21.57
CA SER A 564 35.91 -12.09 -21.43
C SER A 564 36.14 -11.62 -20.00
N VAL A 565 37.40 -11.36 -19.68
CA VAL A 565 37.84 -10.84 -18.38
C VAL A 565 38.85 -9.71 -18.61
N LEU A 566 38.57 -8.53 -18.06
CA LEU A 566 39.49 -7.40 -18.01
C LEU A 566 40.07 -7.35 -16.60
N LEU A 567 41.37 -7.60 -16.48
CA LEU A 567 42.01 -7.78 -15.18
C LEU A 567 42.44 -6.47 -14.52
N GLY A 568 42.55 -5.35 -15.24
CA GLY A 568 43.02 -4.09 -14.67
C GLY A 568 44.39 -4.18 -13.98
N GLY A 569 45.25 -5.11 -14.41
CA GLY A 569 46.54 -5.42 -13.77
C GLY A 569 46.48 -6.41 -12.59
N SER A 570 45.30 -6.92 -12.24
CA SER A 570 45.09 -7.91 -11.17
C SER A 570 45.15 -9.37 -11.66
N SER A 571 44.88 -10.31 -10.75
CA SER A 571 44.75 -11.75 -11.06
C SER A 571 43.52 -12.34 -10.35
N LEU A 572 43.03 -13.48 -10.84
CA LEU A 572 41.93 -14.24 -10.21
C LEU A 572 42.44 -15.50 -9.48
N THR A 573 41.76 -15.86 -8.39
CA THR A 573 42.01 -17.11 -7.66
C THR A 573 40.75 -17.96 -7.58
N PHE A 574 40.84 -19.24 -7.91
CA PHE A 574 39.73 -20.19 -7.84
C PHE A 574 40.02 -21.37 -6.92
N GLY A 575 39.05 -21.74 -6.08
CA GLY A 575 39.13 -22.92 -5.22
C GLY A 575 39.00 -24.25 -5.97
N ALA A 576 38.33 -24.25 -7.13
CA ALA A 576 38.12 -25.43 -7.95
C ALA A 576 37.83 -25.07 -9.42
N LEU A 577 37.84 -26.07 -10.29
CA LEU A 577 37.27 -25.98 -11.63
C LEU A 577 35.84 -26.53 -11.62
N GLY A 578 34.91 -25.78 -12.21
CA GLY A 578 33.54 -26.20 -12.48
C GLY A 578 33.37 -26.72 -13.90
N THR A 579 32.19 -26.55 -14.48
CA THR A 579 31.89 -27.04 -15.84
C THR A 579 32.59 -26.20 -16.90
N VAL A 580 33.23 -26.87 -17.87
CA VAL A 580 33.80 -26.25 -19.08
C VAL A 580 33.08 -26.83 -20.29
N VAL A 581 32.41 -25.99 -21.07
CA VAL A 581 31.76 -26.40 -22.32
C VAL A 581 32.78 -26.37 -23.45
N ASN A 582 32.92 -27.49 -24.16
CA ASN A 582 33.84 -27.60 -25.28
C ASN A 582 33.50 -26.57 -26.38
N GLY A 583 34.53 -25.89 -26.89
CA GLY A 583 34.40 -24.84 -27.91
C GLY A 583 34.15 -23.43 -27.36
N ALA A 584 33.89 -23.27 -26.06
CA ALA A 584 33.83 -21.97 -25.43
C ALA A 584 35.24 -21.38 -25.24
N THR A 585 35.40 -20.10 -25.58
CA THR A 585 36.66 -19.36 -25.47
C THR A 585 36.64 -18.42 -24.27
N LEU A 586 37.79 -18.25 -23.62
CA LEU A 586 37.96 -17.32 -22.51
C LEU A 586 39.09 -16.34 -22.83
N SER A 587 38.77 -15.05 -22.93
CA SER A 587 39.77 -14.01 -23.23
C SER A 587 40.06 -13.16 -22.00
N PHE A 588 41.31 -13.17 -21.54
CA PHE A 588 41.82 -12.21 -20.56
C PHE A 588 42.52 -11.06 -21.27
N THR A 589 42.28 -9.86 -20.79
CA THR A 589 42.99 -8.64 -21.21
C THR A 589 43.44 -7.87 -19.97
N GLU A 590 44.40 -6.96 -20.15
CA GLU A 590 44.97 -6.15 -19.06
C GLU A 590 45.64 -7.01 -17.97
N ALA A 591 46.12 -8.22 -18.32
CA ALA A 591 46.90 -9.05 -17.41
C ALA A 591 48.29 -8.41 -17.19
N ALA A 592 48.75 -8.36 -15.93
CA ALA A 592 50.09 -7.84 -15.63
C ALA A 592 51.19 -8.71 -16.24
N SER A 593 52.21 -8.06 -16.83
CA SER A 593 53.35 -8.76 -17.44
C SER A 593 54.10 -9.59 -16.39
N GLY A 594 54.37 -10.85 -16.71
CA GLY A 594 55.07 -11.77 -15.80
C GLY A 594 54.23 -12.35 -14.66
N ALA A 595 52.94 -12.01 -14.58
CA ALA A 595 51.99 -12.58 -13.63
C ALA A 595 51.09 -13.63 -14.30
N TYR A 596 50.39 -14.42 -13.48
CA TYR A 596 49.31 -15.30 -13.95
C TYR A 596 48.01 -14.49 -14.12
N ALA A 597 47.21 -14.83 -15.12
CA ALA A 597 45.87 -14.26 -15.27
C ALA A 597 44.92 -14.84 -14.22
N PHE A 598 44.98 -16.16 -14.02
CA PHE A 598 44.26 -16.85 -12.96
C PHE A 598 45.03 -18.07 -12.43
N ARG A 599 44.61 -18.57 -11.27
CA ARG A 599 45.11 -19.82 -10.68
C ARG A 599 43.97 -20.64 -10.08
N VAL A 600 44.12 -21.96 -10.08
CA VAL A 600 43.15 -22.91 -9.50
C VAL A 600 43.83 -23.75 -8.42
N LEU A 601 43.20 -23.89 -7.26
CA LEU A 601 43.74 -24.67 -6.13
C LEU A 601 43.83 -26.17 -6.47
N GLY A 602 45.02 -26.75 -6.38
CA GLY A 602 45.31 -28.13 -6.73
C GLY A 602 46.06 -28.30 -8.07
N ASN A 603 46.41 -29.55 -8.40
CA ASN A 603 47.12 -29.90 -9.62
C ASN A 603 46.13 -30.33 -10.73
N TYR A 604 45.89 -29.45 -11.70
CA TYR A 604 45.01 -29.70 -12.85
C TYR A 604 45.77 -30.07 -14.13
N SER A 605 47.08 -30.30 -14.05
CA SER A 605 47.94 -30.51 -15.22
C SER A 605 47.55 -31.70 -16.10
N GLY A 606 46.80 -32.66 -15.57
CA GLY A 606 46.25 -33.81 -16.30
C GLY A 606 44.73 -33.83 -16.41
N ASN A 607 44.03 -32.79 -15.98
CA ASN A 607 42.57 -32.72 -16.05
C ASN A 607 42.13 -32.30 -17.47
N ALA A 608 41.29 -33.13 -18.11
CA ALA A 608 40.89 -32.92 -19.51
C ALA A 608 40.13 -31.60 -19.72
N ASP A 609 39.19 -31.26 -18.82
CA ASP A 609 38.39 -30.03 -18.91
C ASP A 609 39.26 -28.78 -18.72
N PHE A 610 40.23 -28.84 -17.81
CA PHE A 610 41.21 -27.78 -17.62
C PHE A 610 42.09 -27.59 -18.85
N LEU A 611 42.58 -28.68 -19.45
CA LEU A 611 43.39 -28.60 -20.67
C LEU A 611 42.58 -28.03 -21.85
N GLN A 612 41.29 -28.36 -21.94
CA GLN A 612 40.38 -27.75 -22.91
C GLN A 612 40.21 -26.25 -22.63
N LEU A 613 39.97 -25.85 -21.38
CA LEU A 613 39.88 -24.45 -20.98
C LEU A 613 41.13 -23.68 -21.37
N VAL A 614 42.32 -24.16 -20.99
CA VAL A 614 43.59 -23.49 -21.29
C VAL A 614 43.84 -23.43 -22.80
N GLY A 615 43.56 -24.51 -23.54
CA GLY A 615 43.71 -24.54 -24.99
C GLY A 615 42.81 -23.54 -25.74
N ALA A 616 41.69 -23.15 -25.13
CA ALA A 616 40.77 -22.13 -25.66
C ALA A 616 40.94 -20.75 -25.00
N THR A 617 41.90 -20.59 -24.08
CA THR A 617 42.14 -19.33 -23.35
C THR A 617 43.18 -18.47 -24.05
N HIS A 618 42.89 -17.18 -24.20
CA HIS A 618 43.82 -16.17 -24.69
C HIS A 618 44.08 -15.13 -23.60
N ILE A 619 45.32 -14.69 -23.43
CA ILE A 619 45.72 -13.69 -22.43
C ILE A 619 46.51 -12.59 -23.14
N ASN A 620 45.98 -11.37 -23.13
CA ASN A 620 46.53 -10.21 -23.87
C ASN A 620 46.78 -10.52 -25.36
N GLY A 621 45.90 -11.33 -25.98
CA GLY A 621 46.03 -11.77 -27.38
C GLY A 621 46.98 -12.95 -27.61
N GLN A 622 47.71 -13.40 -26.60
CA GLN A 622 48.61 -14.56 -26.67
C GLN A 622 47.91 -15.84 -26.21
N ASN A 623 48.40 -17.00 -26.65
CA ASN A 623 47.94 -18.30 -26.13
C ASN A 623 48.26 -18.42 -24.63
N ALA A 624 47.47 -19.20 -23.89
CA ALA A 624 47.72 -19.50 -22.49
C ALA A 624 48.68 -20.70 -22.31
N THR A 625 49.50 -20.64 -21.25
CA THR A 625 50.31 -21.75 -20.73
C THR A 625 50.03 -21.93 -19.24
N TYR A 626 50.38 -23.10 -18.68
CA TYR A 626 50.12 -23.41 -17.27
C TYR A 626 51.33 -24.04 -16.56
N SER A 627 51.40 -23.85 -15.24
CA SER A 627 52.38 -24.49 -14.37
C SER A 627 51.79 -24.79 -12.99
N PHE A 628 52.20 -25.90 -12.38
CA PHE A 628 51.83 -26.23 -11.00
C PHE A 628 52.94 -25.80 -10.04
N ASP A 629 52.62 -24.97 -9.06
CA ASP A 629 53.60 -24.38 -8.13
C ASP A 629 53.74 -25.16 -6.80
N GLY A 630 53.08 -26.31 -6.67
CA GLY A 630 52.99 -27.09 -5.43
C GLY A 630 51.70 -26.86 -4.64
N THR A 631 50.94 -25.80 -4.91
CA THR A 631 49.63 -25.53 -4.30
C THR A 631 48.55 -25.23 -5.35
N TYR A 632 48.88 -24.41 -6.35
CA TYR A 632 47.99 -23.96 -7.40
C TYR A 632 48.51 -24.34 -8.78
N THR A 633 47.58 -24.60 -9.70
CA THR A 633 47.86 -24.57 -11.14
C THR A 633 47.65 -23.15 -11.63
N ARG A 634 48.71 -22.46 -12.04
CA ARG A 634 48.72 -21.08 -12.53
C ARG A 634 48.58 -21.06 -14.05
N VAL A 635 47.83 -20.11 -14.59
CA VAL A 635 47.66 -19.90 -16.04
C VAL A 635 48.13 -18.50 -16.41
N ALA A 636 49.08 -18.41 -17.34
CA ALA A 636 49.71 -17.17 -17.77
C ALA A 636 49.81 -17.11 -19.30
N ALA A 637 50.08 -15.93 -19.85
CA ALA A 637 50.37 -15.80 -21.28
C ALA A 637 51.65 -16.58 -21.63
N VAL A 638 51.68 -17.22 -22.80
CA VAL A 638 52.91 -17.78 -23.35
C VAL A 638 53.92 -16.62 -23.49
N PRO A 639 55.09 -16.69 -22.82
CA PRO A 639 56.12 -15.68 -22.97
C PRO A 639 56.49 -15.54 -24.45
N GLU A 640 56.65 -14.30 -24.92
CA GLU A 640 57.13 -14.10 -26.28
C GLU A 640 58.45 -14.85 -26.48
N PRO A 641 58.62 -15.58 -27.59
CA PRO A 641 59.83 -16.35 -27.81
C PRO A 641 61.06 -15.46 -27.69
N ALA A 642 62.01 -15.83 -26.83
CA ALA A 642 63.33 -15.22 -26.79
C ALA A 642 64.01 -15.20 -28.18
N THR A 643 63.55 -16.05 -29.10
CA THR A 643 63.90 -16.07 -30.52
C THR A 643 63.73 -14.72 -31.22
N TYR A 644 62.70 -13.92 -30.92
CA TYR A 644 62.55 -12.60 -31.53
C TYR A 644 63.57 -11.61 -30.97
N ALA A 645 63.78 -11.59 -29.66
CA ALA A 645 64.83 -10.78 -29.04
C ALA A 645 66.23 -11.18 -29.55
N MET A 646 66.48 -12.47 -29.74
CA MET A 646 67.73 -13.01 -30.30
C MET A 646 67.87 -12.74 -31.80
N LEU A 647 66.77 -12.76 -32.56
CA LEU A 647 66.75 -12.37 -33.98
C LEU A 647 67.04 -10.88 -34.14
N PHE A 648 66.42 -10.02 -33.34
CA PHE A 648 66.68 -8.57 -33.36
C PHE A 648 68.08 -8.23 -32.84
N ALA A 649 68.57 -8.91 -31.80
CA ALA A 649 69.96 -8.78 -31.34
C ALA A 649 70.95 -9.27 -32.41
N GLY A 650 70.65 -10.37 -33.10
CA GLY A 650 71.42 -10.88 -34.22
C GLY A 650 71.45 -9.92 -35.41
N LEU A 651 70.31 -9.34 -35.79
CA LEU A 651 70.21 -8.33 -36.84
C LEU A 651 70.92 -7.02 -36.46
N ALA A 652 70.85 -6.59 -35.20
CA ALA A 652 71.60 -5.43 -34.71
C ALA A 652 73.12 -5.69 -34.76
N LEU A 653 73.57 -6.90 -34.40
CA LEU A 653 74.97 -7.30 -34.50
C LEU A 653 75.44 -7.30 -35.97
N VAL A 654 74.63 -7.83 -36.89
CA VAL A 654 74.90 -7.80 -38.33
C VAL A 654 74.92 -6.36 -38.86
N GLY A 655 74.03 -5.48 -38.39
CA GLY A 655 74.03 -4.06 -38.72
C GLY A 655 75.29 -3.32 -38.24
N VAL A 656 75.76 -3.61 -37.02
CA VAL A 656 77.03 -3.08 -36.48
C VAL A 656 78.23 -3.60 -37.28
N MET A 657 78.22 -4.88 -37.66
CA MET A 657 79.26 -5.48 -38.50
C MET A 657 79.27 -4.88 -39.92
N ALA A 658 78.10 -4.65 -40.53
CA ALA A 658 77.97 -3.99 -41.82
C ALA A 658 78.45 -2.53 -41.78
N ARG A 659 78.14 -1.79 -40.70
CA ARG A 659 78.63 -0.41 -40.49
C ARG A 659 80.15 -0.35 -40.27
N ARG A 660 80.76 -1.39 -39.68
CA ARG A 660 82.24 -1.50 -39.57
C ARG A 660 82.90 -1.78 -40.92
N ARG A 661 82.21 -2.46 -41.86
CA ARG A 661 82.75 -2.75 -43.20
C ARG A 661 82.71 -1.57 -44.17
N ASN A 662 81.81 -0.60 -43.98
CA ASN A 662 81.74 0.62 -44.81
C ASN A 662 82.66 1.77 -44.32
N LYS A 663 83.53 1.52 -43.33
CA LYS A 663 84.54 2.48 -42.83
C LYS A 663 85.99 2.07 -43.15
N VAL A 664 86.18 1.21 -44.15
CA VAL A 664 87.49 0.89 -44.73
C VAL A 664 87.55 1.44 -46.14
#